data_AF-A0A7X0DHN6-F1
#
_entry.id   AF-A0A7X0DHN6-F1
#
_cell.length_a   1.000
_cell.length_b   1.000
_cell.length_c   1.000
_cell.angle_alpha   90.00
_cell.angle_beta   90.00
_cell.angle_gamma   90.00
#
_symmetry.space_group_name_H-M   'P 1'
#
loop_
_entity.id
_entity.type
_entity.pdbx_description
1 polymer ?
#
loop_
_entity_poly.entity_id
_entity_poly.type
_entity_poly.pdbx_seq_one_letter_code
_entity_poly.pdbx_strand_id
1 'polypeptide(L)'
;MPSRIDPAPTTAAIAGRDGSQAKARKRPSANVMIVGIGASAGGLEAFKAFFTHMPADGELAFVLVQHLAPDHHSLLAELVGRSTVMPVLEATHGMRVEPRHVYVIPPNATLTISDGVLQVHKPAPPREHRWPINTFFTSLAEDQGDRAVCVVLAGTGSDGAQGLRAVKDHGGLALAQSGFDHEAMTGMPASAVATGLVDAVLPVVDMPARLLAYQKQMHAAQQQKGSDGLRGDVAAHLKTICELLHTEIGHDFSQYKEKTLLRRIQRRMLVVQAENVTDYIDHLRQHPNEAELLFREFLIGVTEFFRDPVAFETLRTIAIPALLADKTSADVLRVWVPGCATGEEAYSIAILLREAMGSQRGLKVKIFATDIDDQAIGAARAGRFRSPLIGISPERLERWFSKDRDDYCVTKQIREMCIFSPHSVIKDPPFSRMDLVSCRNLLIYLNNDLQERLVQSFHYALRPRGFLLLGTSERLAKNARLFTELDKKQRLYVRRDDVHPRPRGFLGAQPRPANNTEHAEHNAPRHVEDLIDQHARQALEQWSPAYAVINASHDVLRFGGDTGRYLAPSSGTASLNLFQLLDKPLRGAVRAAVLQAFASGKRVIREGLTFLLNGHQRTLRLIVEPLPEDDGRVEMCVVAFHELEPAPHATEPAPDGTPDNELGRIQALEEELRGTRVQLHTAVDLHETASEELKSANEEYQSVNEELQSANEELETSTEEMQSINEELQTVNAELASKNEALNRVNSDIRNLLDSTHIATLFLDRDLLIRSYTPAMTDLFHLRDGDKGRPINEISPRINYPELREDVARVLRDLAVAERTLRGKGDAPTYLLRMRPYLTINNLIDGVVLTFVDITEIQRLNSEHARLAAIVNSSRDAIFGFSLDERITSWNASAERIFGMPAADVVGKPLSLLLPPNPSEDTKKFFVSHERSLRLAEFEMTWVRPNGESVPLSLNYSPVWDFDGTLLAGKLIARDITERVRAARHTELMLAELNHRVKNTLATVQAIAHQTVVNAPDLEAFKESFLARLLALSHTHNLLAKDAWTGAPLSGIINNELAPYRQDTDARVNDARVRLQGDELNLQPKQALALSMALHELATNAGKYGSLSTPVGQVTVTWTTRIRDQRLWLYLAWTETGGPAVEPPTRRGFGSRLIEEGVPYELDGEVTHEFPSSGVICTIDVPLDEVTS
;
A
#
# COMPACT_ATOMS: atom_id res chain seq x y z
N MET A 1 -0.47 72.67 -32.52
CA MET A 1 -0.78 73.43 -31.29
C MET A 1 -1.56 72.50 -30.34
N PRO A 2 -1.38 72.59 -29.02
CA PRO A 2 -1.00 71.39 -28.24
C PRO A 2 -1.82 71.17 -26.94
N SER A 3 -1.64 70.05 -26.24
CA SER A 3 -0.72 69.90 -25.09
C SER A 3 -0.46 68.40 -24.84
N ARG A 4 0.77 67.84 -24.83
CA ARG A 4 1.98 68.07 -23.98
C ARG A 4 1.74 67.91 -22.48
N ILE A 5 2.33 66.87 -21.90
CA ILE A 5 3.49 66.95 -20.98
C ILE A 5 4.30 65.64 -21.08
N ASP A 6 5.63 65.76 -20.96
CA ASP A 6 6.65 64.72 -21.19
C ASP A 6 7.18 64.10 -19.87
N PRO A 7 7.95 62.98 -19.93
CA PRO A 7 8.45 62.23 -18.76
C PRO A 7 9.85 62.68 -18.27
N ALA A 8 10.36 62.07 -17.18
CA ALA A 8 11.76 62.21 -16.74
C ALA A 8 12.32 60.94 -16.04
N PRO A 9 13.51 60.43 -16.42
CA PRO A 9 14.20 59.31 -15.74
C PRO A 9 15.57 59.69 -15.11
N THR A 10 16.06 58.83 -14.19
CA THR A 10 17.48 58.54 -13.78
C THR A 10 18.56 59.64 -13.80
N THR A 11 19.40 59.79 -12.76
CA THR A 11 20.56 58.88 -12.52
C THR A 11 21.31 59.10 -11.17
N ALA A 12 21.93 58.00 -10.68
CA ALA A 12 23.22 57.86 -9.97
C ALA A 12 23.60 58.62 -8.66
N ALA A 13 24.08 57.87 -7.66
CA ALA A 13 25.47 57.94 -7.12
C ALA A 13 25.74 56.91 -5.99
N ILE A 14 27.01 56.52 -5.78
CA ILE A 14 27.49 55.62 -4.71
C ILE A 14 28.60 56.34 -3.90
N ALA A 15 28.48 56.37 -2.56
CA ALA A 15 29.58 56.36 -1.56
C ALA A 15 28.98 56.47 -0.13
N GLY A 16 29.69 56.03 0.92
CA GLY A 16 29.15 56.00 2.29
C GLY A 16 30.19 56.21 3.42
N ARG A 17 29.79 55.82 4.65
CA ARG A 17 30.32 56.19 5.99
C ARG A 17 29.77 57.56 6.47
N ASP A 18 29.24 57.72 7.68
CA ASP A 18 29.72 57.19 8.97
C ASP A 18 28.60 56.71 9.94
N GLY A 19 29.01 56.05 11.02
CA GLY A 19 28.09 55.40 11.98
C GLY A 19 27.77 56.21 13.25
N SER A 20 26.55 56.05 13.77
CA SER A 20 26.20 56.39 15.16
C SER A 20 25.01 55.52 15.64
N GLN A 21 25.05 55.05 16.88
CA GLN A 21 24.17 54.01 17.40
C GLN A 21 22.77 54.54 17.76
N ALA A 22 21.73 54.11 17.03
CA ALA A 22 20.34 54.30 17.43
C ALA A 22 19.82 53.08 18.22
N LYS A 23 19.58 53.29 19.51
CA LYS A 23 19.18 52.30 20.53
C LYS A 23 18.04 51.36 20.09
N ALA A 24 18.15 50.10 20.54
CA ALA A 24 17.12 49.07 20.40
C ALA A 24 15.72 49.56 20.82
N ARG A 25 14.78 49.57 19.86
CA ARG A 25 13.35 49.54 20.18
C ARG A 25 12.98 48.12 20.63
N LYS A 26 12.40 48.03 21.83
CA LYS A 26 11.98 46.79 22.48
C LYS A 26 11.11 45.93 21.54
N ARG A 27 11.33 44.61 21.53
CA ARG A 27 10.29 43.62 21.20
C ARG A 27 9.43 43.37 22.44
N PRO A 28 8.14 43.75 22.41
CA PRO A 28 7.04 42.96 23.00
C PRO A 28 5.80 42.99 22.05
N SER A 29 4.74 42.18 22.13
CA SER A 29 4.35 40.91 22.78
C SER A 29 2.96 40.54 22.21
N ALA A 30 2.43 39.32 22.21
CA ALA A 30 2.88 38.02 22.72
C ALA A 30 2.64 36.91 21.65
N ASN A 31 2.76 35.63 22.02
CA ASN A 31 2.72 34.47 21.10
C ASN A 31 1.33 33.78 21.10
N VAL A 32 0.31 34.49 20.63
CA VAL A 32 -1.11 34.03 20.61
C VAL A 32 -1.25 32.71 19.85
N MET A 33 -2.10 31.82 20.36
CA MET A 33 -2.44 30.54 19.73
C MET A 33 -3.76 30.69 18.95
N ILE A 34 -3.75 30.36 17.66
CA ILE A 34 -4.85 30.65 16.73
C ILE A 34 -5.54 29.35 16.31
N VAL A 35 -6.85 29.29 16.54
CA VAL A 35 -7.72 28.17 16.21
C VAL A 35 -8.54 28.52 14.97
N GLY A 36 -8.25 27.87 13.85
CA GLY A 36 -9.08 27.91 12.65
C GLY A 36 -10.25 26.94 12.79
N ILE A 37 -11.49 27.42 12.65
CA ILE A 37 -12.69 26.58 12.65
C ILE A 37 -13.38 26.69 11.29
N GLY A 38 -13.48 25.55 10.60
CA GLY A 38 -14.09 25.42 9.28
C GLY A 38 -15.47 24.75 9.35
N ALA A 39 -16.47 25.34 8.68
CA ALA A 39 -17.81 24.76 8.54
C ALA A 39 -18.44 25.14 7.18
N SER A 40 -19.51 24.47 6.77
CA SER A 40 -20.26 24.81 5.53
C SER A 40 -21.73 25.08 5.84
N ALA A 41 -22.66 24.75 4.93
CA ALA A 41 -24.10 24.85 5.17
C ALA A 41 -24.50 24.09 6.44
N GLY A 42 -25.29 24.73 7.32
CA GLY A 42 -25.65 24.21 8.65
C GLY A 42 -24.65 24.54 9.78
N GLY A 43 -23.44 25.01 9.46
CA GLY A 43 -22.36 25.26 10.44
C GLY A 43 -22.66 26.29 11.55
N LEU A 44 -23.71 27.11 11.42
CA LEU A 44 -24.07 28.14 12.40
C LEU A 44 -24.41 27.54 13.78
N GLU A 45 -25.19 26.46 13.84
CA GLU A 45 -25.55 25.83 15.11
C GLU A 45 -24.33 25.18 15.77
N ALA A 46 -23.41 24.63 14.97
CA ALA A 46 -22.13 24.12 15.48
C ALA A 46 -21.25 25.25 16.06
N PHE A 47 -21.18 26.42 15.41
CA PHE A 47 -20.49 27.58 15.98
C PHE A 47 -21.14 28.04 17.29
N LYS A 48 -22.47 28.17 17.35
CA LYS A 48 -23.19 28.56 18.59
C LYS A 48 -22.93 27.56 19.72
N ALA A 49 -23.07 26.26 19.46
CA ALA A 49 -22.84 25.20 20.43
C ALA A 49 -21.41 25.21 20.98
N PHE A 50 -20.41 25.39 20.10
CA PHE A 50 -19.00 25.53 20.48
C PHE A 50 -18.78 26.75 21.39
N PHE A 51 -19.22 27.94 20.95
CA PHE A 51 -18.96 29.18 21.69
C PHE A 51 -19.75 29.34 22.99
N THR A 52 -20.90 28.67 23.11
CA THR A 52 -21.67 28.59 24.37
C THR A 52 -20.87 27.85 25.46
N HIS A 53 -20.03 26.88 25.08
CA HIS A 53 -19.19 26.08 25.99
C HIS A 53 -17.73 26.57 26.05
N MET A 54 -17.35 27.57 25.24
CA MET A 54 -16.00 28.15 25.23
C MET A 54 -15.92 29.34 26.20
N PRO A 55 -15.15 29.24 27.30
CA PRO A 55 -15.02 30.33 28.26
C PRO A 55 -14.13 31.46 27.70
N ALA A 56 -14.49 32.70 28.01
CA ALA A 56 -13.87 33.90 27.44
C ALA A 56 -12.59 34.37 28.16
N ASP A 57 -12.14 33.66 29.20
CA ASP A 57 -10.95 33.94 29.99
C ASP A 57 -9.67 33.31 29.40
N GLY A 58 -9.78 32.39 28.44
CA GLY A 58 -8.64 31.76 27.76
C GLY A 58 -7.73 32.72 27.00
N GLU A 59 -6.60 32.23 26.50
CA GLU A 59 -5.64 33.01 25.68
C GLU A 59 -5.71 32.67 24.18
N LEU A 60 -6.71 31.89 23.76
CA LEU A 60 -6.93 31.50 22.36
C LEU A 60 -7.52 32.66 21.55
N ALA A 61 -7.23 32.68 20.25
CA ALA A 61 -7.94 33.46 19.26
C ALA A 61 -8.61 32.52 18.24
N PHE A 62 -9.79 32.89 17.73
CA PHE A 62 -10.57 32.04 16.84
C PHE A 62 -10.75 32.70 15.47
N VAL A 63 -10.60 31.94 14.39
CA VAL A 63 -10.90 32.40 13.03
C VAL A 63 -11.91 31.45 12.40
N LEU A 64 -13.10 31.97 12.12
CA LEU A 64 -14.23 31.23 11.56
C LEU A 64 -14.26 31.38 10.05
N VAL A 65 -14.18 30.25 9.37
CA VAL A 65 -14.18 30.17 7.90
C VAL A 65 -15.38 29.35 7.46
N GLN A 66 -16.28 29.98 6.70
CA GLN A 66 -17.47 29.34 6.15
C GLN A 66 -17.59 29.62 4.65
N HIS A 67 -18.15 28.66 3.90
CA HIS A 67 -18.64 28.90 2.54
C HIS A 67 -19.84 29.88 2.56
N LEU A 68 -19.57 31.15 2.26
CA LEU A 68 -20.59 32.19 2.09
C LEU A 68 -20.92 32.41 0.60
N ALA A 69 -22.22 32.49 0.28
CA ALA A 69 -22.68 32.92 -1.04
C ALA A 69 -22.22 34.37 -1.35
N PRO A 70 -21.90 34.73 -2.61
CA PRO A 70 -21.39 36.07 -2.93
C PRO A 70 -22.42 37.18 -2.67
N ASP A 71 -23.71 36.86 -2.79
CA ASP A 71 -24.82 37.81 -2.93
C ASP A 71 -25.62 37.99 -1.62
N HIS A 72 -25.02 37.69 -0.46
CA HIS A 72 -25.64 37.83 0.86
C HIS A 72 -24.74 38.60 1.83
N HIS A 73 -25.34 39.57 2.52
CA HIS A 73 -24.76 40.18 3.71
C HIS A 73 -24.68 39.13 4.82
N SER A 74 -23.47 38.80 5.27
CA SER A 74 -23.25 37.79 6.31
C SER A 74 -23.56 38.36 7.69
N LEU A 75 -24.67 37.93 8.29
CA LEU A 75 -25.01 38.23 9.69
C LEU A 75 -24.24 37.33 10.69
N LEU A 76 -23.28 36.52 10.23
CA LEU A 76 -22.66 35.49 11.07
C LEU A 76 -21.88 36.06 12.26
N ALA A 77 -21.22 37.20 12.09
CA ALA A 77 -20.55 37.89 13.20
C ALA A 77 -21.53 38.32 14.31
N GLU A 78 -22.70 38.84 13.93
CA GLU A 78 -23.74 39.24 14.88
C GLU A 78 -24.38 38.01 15.56
N LEU A 79 -24.66 36.95 14.80
CA LEU A 79 -25.30 35.74 15.31
C LEU A 79 -24.40 34.94 16.26
N VAL A 80 -23.09 34.85 15.98
CA VAL A 80 -22.12 34.25 16.91
C VAL A 80 -21.87 35.17 18.11
N GLY A 81 -21.86 36.49 17.91
CA GLY A 81 -21.71 37.49 18.98
C GLY A 81 -22.83 37.47 20.03
N ARG A 82 -23.99 36.86 19.74
CA ARG A 82 -25.05 36.61 20.73
C ARG A 82 -24.79 35.37 21.61
N SER A 83 -23.82 34.53 21.27
CA SER A 83 -23.51 33.26 21.94
C SER A 83 -22.19 33.27 22.73
N THR A 84 -21.47 34.39 22.76
CA THR A 84 -20.23 34.56 23.53
C THR A 84 -20.05 36.00 23.99
N VAL A 85 -19.25 36.21 25.04
CA VAL A 85 -18.85 37.55 25.51
C VAL A 85 -17.51 38.01 24.90
N MET A 86 -16.87 37.17 24.08
CA MET A 86 -15.70 37.57 23.29
C MET A 86 -16.10 38.51 22.15
N PRO A 87 -15.31 39.54 21.80
CA PRO A 87 -15.60 40.38 20.63
C PRO A 87 -15.54 39.56 19.34
N VAL A 88 -16.63 39.61 18.57
CA VAL A 88 -16.75 38.96 17.25
C VAL A 88 -16.66 40.02 16.16
N LEU A 89 -15.65 39.91 15.29
CA LEU A 89 -15.30 40.92 14.28
C LEU A 89 -15.29 40.31 12.87
N GLU A 90 -15.74 41.05 11.87
CA GLU A 90 -15.48 40.69 10.46
C GLU A 90 -13.99 40.96 10.15
N ALA A 91 -13.30 39.98 9.56
CA ALA A 91 -11.87 40.10 9.24
C ALA A 91 -11.63 41.12 8.11
N THR A 92 -10.70 42.04 8.33
CA THR A 92 -10.25 43.01 7.30
C THR A 92 -8.78 42.81 6.95
N HIS A 93 -8.38 43.25 5.76
CA HIS A 93 -6.99 43.13 5.31
C HIS A 93 -6.05 43.94 6.22
N GLY A 94 -4.99 43.31 6.73
CA GLY A 94 -4.04 43.94 7.64
C GLY A 94 -4.43 43.90 9.12
N MET A 95 -5.54 43.24 9.47
CA MET A 95 -5.99 43.07 10.86
C MET A 95 -5.08 42.07 11.60
N ARG A 96 -4.48 42.49 12.71
CA ARG A 96 -3.69 41.60 13.58
C ARG A 96 -4.61 40.76 14.47
N VAL A 97 -4.29 39.48 14.63
CA VAL A 97 -5.03 38.56 15.50
C VAL A 97 -4.66 38.80 16.96
N GLU A 98 -5.65 39.07 17.79
CA GLU A 98 -5.54 39.29 19.23
C GLU A 98 -6.18 38.12 20.02
N PRO A 99 -5.69 37.80 21.23
CA PRO A 99 -6.30 36.76 22.06
C PRO A 99 -7.71 37.18 22.50
N ARG A 100 -8.58 36.21 22.83
CA ARG A 100 -9.98 36.41 23.26
C ARG A 100 -10.89 37.07 22.21
N HIS A 101 -10.49 37.02 20.93
CA HIS A 101 -11.28 37.53 19.82
C HIS A 101 -11.70 36.41 18.88
N VAL A 102 -12.84 36.61 18.20
CA VAL A 102 -13.36 35.75 17.16
C VAL A 102 -13.42 36.55 15.85
N TYR A 103 -12.72 36.09 14.82
CA TYR A 103 -12.67 36.73 13.51
C TYR A 103 -13.47 35.93 12.48
N VAL A 104 -14.31 36.58 11.70
CA VAL A 104 -15.20 35.94 10.71
C VAL A 104 -14.77 36.31 9.30
N ILE A 105 -14.66 35.33 8.40
CA ILE A 105 -14.37 35.59 6.99
C ILE A 105 -15.46 36.48 6.34
N PRO A 106 -15.09 37.59 5.68
CA PRO A 106 -16.05 38.44 4.99
C PRO A 106 -16.67 37.75 3.74
N PRO A 107 -17.88 38.15 3.31
CA PRO A 107 -18.50 37.64 2.09
C PRO A 107 -17.66 37.96 0.85
N ASN A 108 -17.75 37.07 -0.14
CA ASN A 108 -17.01 37.11 -1.41
C ASN A 108 -15.49 37.37 -1.28
N ALA A 109 -14.85 36.79 -0.26
CA ALA A 109 -13.40 36.88 -0.05
C ALA A 109 -12.70 35.52 0.03
N THR A 110 -11.37 35.58 -0.08
CA THR A 110 -10.39 34.58 0.39
C THR A 110 -9.65 35.16 1.60
N LEU A 111 -9.37 34.33 2.61
CA LEU A 111 -8.69 34.70 3.85
C LEU A 111 -7.43 33.84 4.03
N THR A 112 -6.30 34.48 4.31
CA THR A 112 -5.03 33.86 4.71
C THR A 112 -4.44 34.60 5.92
N ILE A 113 -3.39 34.04 6.53
CA ILE A 113 -2.66 34.67 7.64
C ILE A 113 -1.15 34.63 7.42
N SER A 114 -0.44 35.67 7.86
CA SER A 114 1.03 35.73 7.86
C SER A 114 1.53 36.73 8.91
N ASP A 115 2.57 36.36 9.67
CA ASP A 115 3.11 37.08 10.84
C ASP A 115 2.02 37.47 11.88
N GLY A 116 1.01 36.60 12.05
CA GLY A 116 -0.16 36.84 12.90
C GLY A 116 -1.12 37.93 12.39
N VAL A 117 -1.06 38.27 11.10
CA VAL A 117 -1.89 39.29 10.44
C VAL A 117 -2.76 38.66 9.35
N LEU A 118 -4.07 38.92 9.41
CA LEU A 118 -5.06 38.45 8.45
C LEU A 118 -4.95 39.21 7.13
N GLN A 119 -4.85 38.46 6.03
CA GLN A 119 -4.84 38.98 4.68
C GLN A 119 -6.16 38.59 3.99
N VAL A 120 -6.93 39.61 3.62
CA VAL A 120 -8.22 39.45 2.93
C VAL A 120 -8.03 39.85 1.47
N HIS A 121 -8.46 38.99 0.54
CA HIS A 121 -8.44 39.24 -0.89
C HIS A 121 -9.87 39.19 -1.45
N LYS A 122 -10.26 40.23 -2.21
CA LYS A 122 -11.57 40.36 -2.87
C LYS A 122 -11.38 40.81 -4.33
N PRO A 123 -12.22 40.35 -5.29
CA PRO A 123 -13.22 39.30 -5.14
C PRO A 123 -12.58 37.93 -4.91
N ALA A 124 -13.35 36.98 -4.38
CA ALA A 124 -12.91 35.58 -4.30
C ALA A 124 -12.78 34.95 -5.71
N PRO A 125 -12.03 33.85 -5.85
CA PRO A 125 -12.02 33.05 -7.08
C PRO A 125 -13.42 32.58 -7.47
N PRO A 126 -13.65 32.25 -8.76
CA PRO A 126 -14.88 31.61 -9.23
C PRO A 126 -15.25 30.39 -8.38
N ARG A 127 -16.56 30.15 -8.21
CA ARG A 127 -17.12 29.16 -7.26
C ARG A 127 -16.47 27.77 -7.36
N GLU A 128 -16.12 27.34 -8.57
CA GLU A 128 -15.48 26.06 -8.89
C GLU A 128 -14.07 25.88 -8.27
N HIS A 129 -13.39 26.97 -7.94
CA HIS A 129 -12.02 26.99 -7.40
C HIS A 129 -11.94 27.52 -5.97
N ARG A 130 -13.08 27.66 -5.26
CA ARG A 130 -13.17 28.39 -4.00
C ARG A 130 -13.13 27.43 -2.78
N TRP A 131 -11.94 27.30 -2.18
CA TRP A 131 -11.64 26.39 -1.04
C TRP A 131 -11.16 27.16 0.21
N PRO A 132 -12.00 28.06 0.77
CA PRO A 132 -11.57 29.00 1.80
C PRO A 132 -11.04 28.32 3.07
N ILE A 133 -11.54 27.16 3.47
CA ILE A 133 -11.11 26.47 4.69
C ILE A 133 -9.72 25.85 4.46
N ASN A 134 -9.51 25.12 3.36
CA ASN A 134 -8.20 24.59 2.98
C ASN A 134 -7.16 25.72 2.84
N THR A 135 -7.50 26.80 2.12
CA THR A 135 -6.59 27.96 1.94
C THR A 135 -6.19 28.59 3.27
N PHE A 136 -7.15 28.83 4.17
CA PHE A 136 -6.85 29.43 5.47
C PHE A 136 -6.00 28.49 6.34
N PHE A 137 -6.40 27.22 6.49
CA PHE A 137 -5.69 26.23 7.30
C PHE A 137 -4.24 25.99 6.84
N THR A 138 -3.98 26.00 5.52
CA THR A 138 -2.60 25.91 5.00
C THR A 138 -1.77 27.12 5.44
N SER A 139 -2.27 28.35 5.27
CA SER A 139 -1.55 29.55 5.73
C SER A 139 -1.40 29.61 7.25
N LEU A 140 -2.37 29.09 8.01
CA LEU A 140 -2.32 28.97 9.47
C LEU A 140 -1.23 27.98 9.92
N ALA A 141 -1.04 26.88 9.18
CA ALA A 141 0.03 25.92 9.44
C ALA A 141 1.43 26.53 9.22
N GLU A 142 1.59 27.30 8.14
CA GLU A 142 2.83 28.03 7.82
C GLU A 142 3.16 29.13 8.85
N ASP A 143 2.15 29.86 9.35
CA ASP A 143 2.30 30.94 10.33
C ASP A 143 2.54 30.45 11.77
N GLN A 144 1.73 29.48 12.25
CA GLN A 144 1.75 29.05 13.66
C GLN A 144 2.59 27.80 13.92
N GLY A 145 2.91 27.00 12.90
CA GLY A 145 3.73 25.81 13.04
C GLY A 145 3.09 24.72 13.90
N ASP A 146 3.76 24.34 14.99
CA ASP A 146 3.28 23.36 15.97
C ASP A 146 2.14 23.88 16.86
N ARG A 147 1.88 25.20 16.86
CA ARG A 147 0.77 25.84 17.57
C ARG A 147 -0.47 26.05 16.71
N ALA A 148 -0.43 25.68 15.43
CA ALA A 148 -1.61 25.73 14.56
C ALA A 148 -2.69 24.77 15.10
N VAL A 149 -3.94 25.19 15.08
CA VAL A 149 -5.07 24.31 15.41
C VAL A 149 -6.14 24.43 14.33
N CYS A 150 -6.60 23.29 13.83
CA CYS A 150 -7.74 23.21 12.93
C CYS A 150 -8.88 22.39 13.55
N VAL A 151 -10.10 22.88 13.36
CA VAL A 151 -11.34 22.23 13.80
C VAL A 151 -12.28 22.15 12.60
N VAL A 152 -12.68 20.94 12.22
CA VAL A 152 -13.63 20.70 11.12
C VAL A 152 -15.01 20.33 11.71
N LEU A 153 -15.98 21.20 11.47
CA LEU A 153 -17.37 21.05 11.94
C LEU A 153 -18.30 20.65 10.77
N ALA A 154 -19.58 20.47 11.10
CA ALA A 154 -20.64 20.11 10.17
C ALA A 154 -20.65 20.95 8.87
N GLY A 155 -20.86 20.26 7.75
CA GLY A 155 -20.86 20.88 6.43
C GLY A 155 -20.79 19.86 5.29
N THR A 156 -21.26 20.25 4.11
CA THR A 156 -21.16 19.44 2.89
C THR A 156 -19.82 19.66 2.16
N GLY A 157 -19.33 18.61 1.48
CA GLY A 157 -18.06 18.65 0.74
C GLY A 157 -16.85 18.17 1.54
N SER A 158 -15.66 18.63 1.16
CA SER A 158 -14.36 18.18 1.68
C SER A 158 -13.39 19.33 2.02
N ASP A 159 -13.86 20.58 1.94
CA ASP A 159 -13.05 21.75 2.28
C ASP A 159 -12.63 21.70 3.75
N GLY A 160 -11.32 21.82 4.00
CA GLY A 160 -10.68 21.60 5.29
C GLY A 160 -9.84 20.31 5.38
N ALA A 161 -10.10 19.27 4.57
CA ALA A 161 -9.34 18.02 4.65
C ALA A 161 -7.86 18.14 4.22
N GLN A 162 -7.56 18.97 3.22
CA GLN A 162 -6.17 19.23 2.80
C GLN A 162 -5.48 20.21 3.76
N GLY A 163 -6.20 21.25 4.20
CA GLY A 163 -5.70 22.20 5.20
C GLY A 163 -5.33 21.51 6.53
N LEU A 164 -6.12 20.52 6.94
CA LEU A 164 -5.84 19.66 8.08
C LEU A 164 -4.54 18.86 7.90
N ARG A 165 -4.29 18.31 6.71
CA ARG A 165 -3.00 17.67 6.37
C ARG A 165 -1.84 18.66 6.56
N ALA A 166 -1.96 19.88 6.06
CA ALA A 166 -0.92 20.93 6.21
C ALA A 166 -0.66 21.29 7.69
N VAL A 167 -1.71 21.42 8.51
CA VAL A 167 -1.58 21.64 9.96
C VAL A 167 -0.86 20.47 10.65
N LYS A 168 -1.21 19.23 10.30
CA LYS A 168 -0.58 18.01 10.82
C LYS A 168 0.90 17.88 10.44
N ASP A 169 1.27 18.27 9.21
CA ASP A 169 2.66 18.31 8.74
C ASP A 169 3.53 19.23 9.60
N HIS A 170 3.00 20.43 9.89
CA HIS A 170 3.66 21.41 10.76
C HIS A 170 3.68 21.00 12.23
N GLY A 171 2.79 20.09 12.65
CA GLY A 171 2.74 19.49 13.99
C GLY A 171 1.57 19.98 14.85
N GLY A 172 0.72 20.85 14.28
CA GLY A 172 -0.46 21.42 14.94
C GLY A 172 -1.61 20.43 15.10
N LEU A 173 -2.55 20.75 16.00
CA LEU A 173 -3.66 19.91 16.42
C LEU A 173 -4.81 19.90 15.39
N ALA A 174 -5.40 18.71 15.17
CA ALA A 174 -6.54 18.52 14.29
C ALA A 174 -7.73 17.88 15.02
N LEU A 175 -8.88 18.55 15.08
CA LEU A 175 -10.13 18.04 15.65
C LEU A 175 -11.23 17.96 14.58
N ALA A 176 -12.08 16.94 14.67
CA ALA A 176 -13.28 16.82 13.84
C ALA A 176 -14.53 16.53 14.68
N GLN A 177 -15.69 17.00 14.22
CA GLN A 177 -16.98 16.76 14.88
C GLN A 177 -17.40 15.29 14.80
N SER A 178 -17.77 14.69 15.94
CA SER A 178 -18.44 13.39 16.00
C SER A 178 -19.93 13.52 15.67
N GLY A 179 -20.48 12.55 14.94
CA GLY A 179 -21.93 12.48 14.69
C GLY A 179 -22.68 11.83 15.86
N PHE A 180 -23.54 12.61 16.53
CA PHE A 180 -24.64 12.09 17.36
C PHE A 180 -26.00 12.10 16.62
N ASP A 181 -26.13 12.92 15.57
CA ASP A 181 -27.21 12.84 14.60
C ASP A 181 -26.71 12.19 13.31
N HIS A 182 -27.53 11.32 12.71
CA HIS A 182 -27.19 10.55 11.50
C HIS A 182 -26.80 11.42 10.28
N GLU A 183 -27.22 12.69 10.23
CA GLU A 183 -26.88 13.62 9.16
C GLU A 183 -25.51 14.31 9.38
N ALA A 184 -25.08 14.49 10.62
CA ALA A 184 -23.88 15.27 10.98
C ALA A 184 -22.56 14.60 10.58
N MET A 185 -22.58 13.30 10.26
CA MET A 185 -21.42 12.54 9.77
C MET A 185 -21.37 12.43 8.24
N THR A 186 -22.15 13.24 7.51
CA THR A 186 -22.06 13.37 6.05
C THR A 186 -21.23 14.60 5.66
N GLY A 187 -20.42 14.48 4.59
CA GLY A 187 -19.61 15.59 4.07
C GLY A 187 -18.27 15.84 4.78
N MET A 188 -18.08 17.04 5.33
CA MET A 188 -16.79 17.60 5.75
C MET A 188 -16.13 16.84 6.92
N PRO A 189 -16.82 16.57 8.05
CA PRO A 189 -16.22 15.80 9.15
C PRO A 189 -15.77 14.40 8.71
N ALA A 190 -16.57 13.72 7.88
CA ALA A 190 -16.20 12.41 7.32
C ALA A 190 -14.99 12.50 6.37
N SER A 191 -14.90 13.56 5.58
CA SER A 191 -13.73 13.82 4.70
C SER A 191 -12.46 14.10 5.51
N ALA A 192 -12.58 14.82 6.63
CA ALA A 192 -11.47 15.04 7.57
C ALA A 192 -11.04 13.73 8.25
N VAL A 193 -11.99 12.95 8.79
CA VAL A 193 -11.69 11.65 9.43
C VAL A 193 -11.09 10.65 8.46
N ALA A 194 -11.56 10.63 7.20
CA ALA A 194 -11.00 9.79 6.13
C ALA A 194 -9.54 10.13 5.76
N THR A 195 -8.97 11.24 6.24
CA THR A 195 -7.51 11.47 6.12
C THR A 195 -6.69 10.57 7.03
N GLY A 196 -7.28 9.98 8.08
CA GLY A 196 -6.57 9.22 9.11
C GLY A 196 -5.70 10.07 10.06
N LEU A 197 -5.67 11.39 9.89
CA LEU A 197 -4.77 12.29 10.63
C LEU A 197 -5.43 13.07 11.78
N VAL A 198 -6.76 13.00 11.93
CA VAL A 198 -7.51 13.68 13.01
C VAL A 198 -7.03 13.18 14.37
N ASP A 199 -6.61 14.09 15.27
CA ASP A 199 -6.09 13.74 16.60
C ASP A 199 -7.20 13.32 17.58
N ALA A 200 -8.42 13.85 17.43
CA ALA A 200 -9.61 13.39 18.13
C ALA A 200 -10.91 13.74 17.38
N VAL A 201 -11.87 12.80 17.38
CA VAL A 201 -13.23 12.98 16.86
C VAL A 201 -14.16 13.13 18.06
N LEU A 202 -14.74 14.32 18.25
CA LEU A 202 -15.40 14.71 19.51
C LEU A 202 -16.73 15.45 19.28
N PRO A 203 -17.67 15.39 20.23
CA PRO A 203 -18.82 16.28 20.25
C PRO A 203 -18.38 17.74 20.29
N VAL A 204 -19.13 18.62 19.62
CA VAL A 204 -18.83 20.06 19.55
C VAL A 204 -18.72 20.70 20.95
N VAL A 205 -19.50 20.19 21.90
CA VAL A 205 -19.52 20.63 23.31
C VAL A 205 -18.25 20.28 24.08
N ASP A 206 -17.53 19.22 23.69
CA ASP A 206 -16.32 18.74 24.37
C ASP A 206 -15.03 19.36 23.80
N MET A 207 -15.08 19.88 22.57
CA MET A 207 -13.92 20.49 21.92
C MET A 207 -13.31 21.67 22.71
N PRO A 208 -14.08 22.62 23.28
CA PRO A 208 -13.51 23.70 24.11
C PRO A 208 -12.63 23.20 25.26
N ALA A 209 -13.09 22.18 25.99
CA ALA A 209 -12.34 21.58 27.10
C ALA A 209 -11.03 20.95 26.61
N ARG A 210 -11.07 20.24 25.48
CA ARG A 210 -9.89 19.63 24.84
C ARG A 210 -8.86 20.68 24.40
N LEU A 211 -9.30 21.79 23.81
CA LEU A 211 -8.44 22.89 23.37
C LEU A 211 -7.74 23.58 24.55
N LEU A 212 -8.48 23.86 25.62
CA LEU A 212 -7.92 24.47 26.84
C LEU A 212 -6.92 23.54 27.54
N ALA A 213 -7.18 22.23 27.57
CA ALA A 213 -6.23 21.27 28.11
C ALA A 213 -4.92 21.22 27.29
N TYR A 214 -5.02 21.19 25.96
CA TYR A 214 -3.87 21.24 25.05
C TYR A 214 -3.05 22.53 25.23
N GLN A 215 -3.72 23.69 25.30
CA GLN A 215 -3.05 24.98 25.56
C GLN A 215 -2.30 24.96 26.90
N LYS A 216 -2.94 24.51 27.99
CA LYS A 216 -2.30 24.41 29.32
C LYS A 216 -1.05 23.52 29.28
N GLN A 217 -1.10 22.39 28.59
CA GLN A 217 0.05 21.49 28.46
C GLN A 217 1.16 22.06 27.58
N MET A 218 0.84 22.76 26.48
CA MET A 218 1.86 23.46 25.70
C MET A 218 2.59 24.55 26.52
N HIS A 219 1.86 25.32 27.34
CA HIS A 219 2.49 26.29 28.24
C HIS A 219 3.32 25.62 29.34
N ALA A 220 2.82 24.54 29.96
CA ALA A 220 3.57 23.79 30.98
C ALA A 220 4.86 23.18 30.40
N ALA A 221 4.80 22.58 29.21
CA ALA A 221 5.95 22.04 28.50
C ALA A 221 6.96 23.12 28.08
N GLN A 222 6.51 24.36 27.80
CA GLN A 222 7.41 25.49 27.54
C GLN A 222 8.03 26.08 28.83
N GLN A 223 7.37 25.96 29.99
CA GLN A 223 7.81 26.55 31.25
C GLN A 223 8.66 25.61 32.14
N GLN A 224 8.32 24.33 32.25
CA GLN A 224 8.95 23.42 33.24
C GLN A 224 10.32 22.89 32.80
N LYS A 225 10.51 22.67 31.50
CA LYS A 225 11.79 22.30 30.88
C LYS A 225 11.82 22.98 29.52
N GLY A 226 12.74 23.93 29.28
CA GLY A 226 12.92 24.50 27.93
C GLY A 226 13.09 23.39 26.88
N SER A 227 12.73 23.66 25.62
CA SER A 227 12.45 22.63 24.60
C SER A 227 13.49 21.51 24.41
N ASP A 228 14.74 21.71 24.82
CA ASP A 228 15.79 20.70 24.81
C ASP A 228 15.74 19.69 25.99
N GLY A 229 15.14 20.04 27.14
CA GLY A 229 15.06 19.16 28.31
C GLY A 229 14.15 17.95 28.07
N LEU A 230 12.90 18.18 27.65
CA LEU A 230 11.99 17.10 27.24
C LEU A 230 12.52 16.34 26.01
N ARG A 231 13.34 16.98 25.14
CA ARG A 231 14.00 16.28 24.02
C ARG A 231 15.10 15.34 24.49
N GLY A 232 15.88 15.73 25.49
CA GLY A 232 16.87 14.87 26.12
C GLY A 232 16.25 13.62 26.75
N ASP A 233 15.16 13.79 27.50
CA ASP A 233 14.43 12.67 28.11
C ASP A 233 13.87 11.71 27.05
N VAL A 234 13.21 12.23 25.99
CA VAL A 234 12.69 11.37 24.91
C VAL A 234 13.83 10.72 24.12
N ALA A 235 14.97 11.38 23.93
CA ALA A 235 16.14 10.78 23.27
C ALA A 235 16.74 9.62 24.06
N ALA A 236 16.82 9.74 25.39
CA ALA A 236 17.27 8.65 26.26
C ALA A 236 16.39 7.40 26.16
N HIS A 237 15.08 7.57 25.93
CA HIS A 237 14.10 6.50 25.82
C HIS A 237 13.71 6.11 24.38
N LEU A 238 14.21 6.82 23.36
CA LEU A 238 13.83 6.63 21.95
C LEU A 238 14.05 5.19 21.49
N LYS A 239 15.15 4.56 21.93
CA LYS A 239 15.45 3.17 21.61
C LYS A 239 14.36 2.21 22.09
N THR A 240 13.89 2.39 23.33
CA THR A 240 12.81 1.56 23.92
C THR A 240 11.48 1.76 23.19
N ILE A 241 11.16 2.99 22.79
CA ILE A 241 9.94 3.29 22.01
C ILE A 241 10.03 2.62 20.62
N CYS A 242 11.17 2.69 19.95
CA CYS A 242 11.39 1.99 18.67
C CYS A 242 11.37 0.45 18.82
N GLU A 243 11.90 -0.12 19.90
CA GLU A 243 11.85 -1.56 20.19
C GLU A 243 10.41 -2.05 20.46
N LEU A 244 9.58 -1.25 21.15
CA LEU A 244 8.15 -1.53 21.33
C LEU A 244 7.40 -1.49 19.98
N LEU A 245 7.57 -0.43 19.18
CA LEU A 245 6.98 -0.35 17.84
C LEU A 245 7.43 -1.49 16.91
N HIS A 246 8.70 -1.91 17.02
CA HIS A 246 9.21 -3.05 16.25
C HIS A 246 8.57 -4.38 16.68
N THR A 247 8.27 -4.54 17.97
CA THR A 247 7.65 -5.74 18.52
C THR A 247 6.17 -5.85 18.14
N GLU A 248 5.42 -4.75 18.25
CA GLU A 248 3.97 -4.72 17.98
C GLU A 248 3.64 -4.63 16.47
N ILE A 249 4.46 -3.92 15.67
CA ILE A 249 4.14 -3.55 14.27
C ILE A 249 5.14 -4.16 13.27
N GLY A 250 6.30 -4.66 13.71
CA GLY A 250 7.27 -5.32 12.84
C GLY A 250 8.16 -4.41 11.98
N HIS A 251 8.06 -3.09 12.16
CA HIS A 251 8.86 -2.08 11.43
C HIS A 251 9.96 -1.48 12.32
N ASP A 252 11.16 -1.27 11.76
CA ASP A 252 12.31 -0.69 12.48
C ASP A 252 12.48 0.80 12.15
N PHE A 253 12.36 1.64 13.17
CA PHE A 253 12.55 3.09 13.09
C PHE A 253 13.92 3.58 13.60
N SER A 254 14.81 2.68 14.06
CA SER A 254 16.11 3.03 14.63
C SER A 254 17.04 3.83 13.70
N GLN A 255 16.85 3.71 12.37
CA GLN A 255 17.63 4.40 11.34
C GLN A 255 16.92 5.63 10.73
N TYR A 256 15.80 6.06 11.32
CA TYR A 256 15.15 7.32 10.96
C TYR A 256 15.85 8.51 11.63
N LYS A 257 15.55 9.73 11.18
CA LYS A 257 16.09 10.95 11.78
C LYS A 257 15.48 11.15 13.16
N GLU A 258 16.31 10.92 14.18
CA GLU A 258 16.03 11.17 15.60
C GLU A 258 15.24 12.47 15.82
N LYS A 259 15.74 13.63 15.35
CA LYS A 259 15.03 14.92 15.52
C LYS A 259 13.57 14.94 15.02
N THR A 260 13.25 14.16 13.98
CA THR A 260 11.88 14.01 13.48
C THR A 260 11.07 13.12 14.42
N LEU A 261 11.61 11.95 14.81
CA LEU A 261 10.94 11.03 15.74
C LEU A 261 10.68 11.69 17.09
N LEU A 262 11.67 12.36 17.68
CA LEU A 262 11.53 13.08 18.95
C LEU A 262 10.36 14.08 18.90
N ARG A 263 10.26 14.89 17.83
CA ARG A 263 9.17 15.85 17.67
C ARG A 263 7.80 15.18 17.56
N ARG A 264 7.71 14.04 16.86
CA ARG A 264 6.46 13.28 16.68
C ARG A 264 6.03 12.56 17.95
N ILE A 265 6.96 11.95 18.69
CA ILE A 265 6.72 11.36 20.02
C ILE A 265 6.25 12.42 21.01
N GLN A 266 6.97 13.55 21.12
CA GLN A 266 6.59 14.66 22.01
C GLN A 266 5.18 15.19 21.71
N ARG A 267 4.82 15.25 20.43
CA ARG A 267 3.47 15.63 20.01
C ARG A 267 2.43 14.56 20.39
N ARG A 268 2.69 13.26 20.22
CA ARG A 268 1.78 12.21 20.74
C ARG A 268 1.62 12.30 22.26
N MET A 269 2.71 12.51 23.01
CA MET A 269 2.66 12.71 24.46
C MET A 269 1.71 13.87 24.86
N LEU A 270 1.79 15.01 24.18
CA LEU A 270 0.87 16.15 24.37
C LEU A 270 -0.58 15.83 23.98
N VAL A 271 -0.81 14.97 22.97
CA VAL A 271 -2.16 14.54 22.57
C VAL A 271 -2.75 13.55 23.58
N VAL A 272 -2.00 12.56 24.06
CA VAL A 272 -2.48 11.61 25.09
C VAL A 272 -2.36 12.12 26.52
N GLN A 273 -1.87 13.35 26.69
CA GLN A 273 -1.74 14.05 27.98
C GLN A 273 -0.74 13.44 28.97
N ALA A 274 0.28 12.71 28.47
CA ALA A 274 1.33 12.12 29.30
C ALA A 274 2.27 13.20 29.88
N GLU A 275 2.50 13.18 31.20
CA GLU A 275 3.34 14.17 31.89
C GLU A 275 4.84 13.90 31.68
N ASN A 276 5.23 12.63 31.59
CA ASN A 276 6.61 12.23 31.32
C ASN A 276 6.70 11.06 30.30
N VAL A 277 7.93 10.75 29.86
CA VAL A 277 8.19 9.75 28.80
C VAL A 277 7.88 8.32 29.27
N THR A 278 8.05 8.04 30.57
CA THR A 278 7.71 6.74 31.16
C THR A 278 6.21 6.51 31.15
N ASP A 279 5.41 7.52 31.53
CA ASP A 279 3.94 7.45 31.44
C ASP A 279 3.50 7.15 30.00
N TYR A 280 4.17 7.74 29.00
CA TYR A 280 3.87 7.49 27.60
C TYR A 280 4.26 6.07 27.15
N ILE A 281 5.37 5.53 27.64
CA ILE A 281 5.77 4.14 27.39
C ILE A 281 4.78 3.16 28.02
N ASP A 282 4.29 3.44 29.23
CA ASP A 282 3.29 2.60 29.87
C ASP A 282 1.91 2.76 29.22
N HIS A 283 1.55 3.95 28.73
CA HIS A 283 0.37 4.17 27.90
C HIS A 283 0.42 3.37 26.58
N LEU A 284 1.57 3.39 25.87
CA LEU A 284 1.84 2.59 24.68
C LEU A 284 1.68 1.08 24.94
N ARG A 285 2.12 0.58 26.10
CA ARG A 285 1.98 -0.83 26.50
C ARG A 285 0.54 -1.22 26.87
N GLN A 286 -0.22 -0.28 27.44
CA GLN A 286 -1.60 -0.53 27.89
C GLN A 286 -2.62 -0.39 26.76
N HIS A 287 -2.32 0.38 25.71
CA HIS A 287 -3.24 0.71 24.63
C HIS A 287 -2.62 0.33 23.27
N PRO A 288 -2.89 -0.88 22.74
CA PRO A 288 -2.31 -1.34 21.46
C PRO A 288 -2.57 -0.37 20.29
N ASN A 289 -3.73 0.30 20.28
CA ASN A 289 -4.08 1.30 19.28
C ASN A 289 -3.13 2.52 19.28
N GLU A 290 -2.50 2.85 20.41
CA GLU A 290 -1.54 3.97 20.46
C GLU A 290 -0.26 3.66 19.68
N ALA A 291 0.18 2.39 19.63
CA ALA A 291 1.32 2.00 18.81
C ALA A 291 1.02 2.27 17.33
N GLU A 292 -0.18 1.93 16.86
CA GLU A 292 -0.62 2.22 15.48
C GLU A 292 -0.75 3.73 15.23
N LEU A 293 -1.28 4.51 16.18
CA LEU A 293 -1.37 5.97 16.06
C LEU A 293 0.02 6.65 16.05
N LEU A 294 0.97 6.16 16.84
CA LEU A 294 2.36 6.65 16.84
C LEU A 294 3.07 6.29 15.54
N PHE A 295 2.84 5.08 15.01
CA PHE A 295 3.31 4.66 13.69
C PHE A 295 2.80 5.59 12.58
N ARG A 296 1.49 5.88 12.55
CA ARG A 296 0.92 6.84 11.59
C ARG A 296 1.45 8.26 11.77
N GLU A 297 1.71 8.71 13.00
CA GLU A 297 2.34 10.03 13.24
C GLU A 297 3.84 10.05 12.82
N PHE A 298 4.51 8.91 12.67
CA PHE A 298 5.82 8.82 12.01
C PHE A 298 5.70 8.82 10.47
N LEU A 299 4.63 8.26 9.92
CA LEU A 299 4.38 8.19 8.47
C LEU A 299 3.58 9.39 7.98
N ILE A 300 4.29 10.45 7.60
CA ILE A 300 3.67 11.61 6.94
C ILE A 300 3.31 11.25 5.49
N GLY A 301 2.17 10.58 5.31
CA GLY A 301 1.63 10.13 4.02
C GLY A 301 0.98 11.23 3.17
N VAL A 302 1.33 12.51 3.38
CA VAL A 302 0.76 13.62 2.60
C VAL A 302 1.36 13.63 1.21
N THR A 303 0.50 13.34 0.23
CA THR A 303 0.78 13.33 -1.21
C THR A 303 -0.37 13.98 -1.98
N GLU A 304 -0.12 14.33 -3.23
CA GLU A 304 -1.07 14.97 -4.16
C GLU A 304 -0.70 14.59 -5.60
N PHE A 305 -1.65 14.74 -6.53
CA PHE A 305 -1.37 14.49 -7.94
C PHE A 305 -0.38 15.53 -8.46
N PHE A 306 0.62 15.08 -9.23
CA PHE A 306 1.66 15.94 -9.82
C PHE A 306 2.43 16.83 -8.82
N ARG A 307 2.57 16.42 -7.55
CA ARG A 307 3.36 17.10 -6.50
C ARG A 307 4.72 17.60 -6.99
N ASP A 308 5.04 18.88 -6.79
CA ASP A 308 6.07 19.63 -7.52
C ASP A 308 5.87 19.55 -9.06
N PRO A 309 4.91 20.30 -9.65
CA PRO A 309 4.56 20.16 -11.08
C PRO A 309 5.75 20.30 -12.05
N VAL A 310 6.73 21.13 -11.69
CA VAL A 310 7.96 21.32 -12.48
C VAL A 310 8.82 20.05 -12.56
N ALA A 311 8.86 19.23 -11.49
CA ALA A 311 9.61 17.98 -11.49
C ALA A 311 8.94 16.93 -12.40
N PHE A 312 7.61 16.85 -12.37
CA PHE A 312 6.85 16.01 -13.30
C PHE A 312 6.93 16.48 -14.75
N GLU A 313 7.03 17.79 -14.99
CA GLU A 313 7.24 18.32 -16.34
C GLU A 313 8.66 18.01 -16.87
N THR A 314 9.70 18.09 -16.02
CA THR A 314 11.05 17.60 -16.36
C THR A 314 11.06 16.09 -16.62
N LEU A 315 10.29 15.30 -15.85
CA LEU A 315 10.12 13.86 -16.10
C LEU A 315 9.43 13.60 -17.46
N ARG A 316 8.38 14.38 -17.80
CA ARG A 316 7.62 14.30 -19.06
C ARG A 316 8.45 14.69 -20.28
N THR A 317 9.35 15.67 -20.15
CA THR A 317 10.12 16.24 -21.28
C THR A 317 11.48 15.59 -21.47
N ILE A 318 12.13 15.09 -20.41
CA ILE A 318 13.48 14.51 -20.49
C ILE A 318 13.46 12.98 -20.34
N ALA A 319 12.94 12.48 -19.21
CA ALA A 319 13.08 11.07 -18.86
C ALA A 319 12.15 10.16 -19.66
N ILE A 320 10.86 10.50 -19.74
CA ILE A 320 9.85 9.66 -20.40
C ILE A 320 10.13 9.48 -21.90
N PRO A 321 10.49 10.53 -22.68
CA PRO A 321 10.86 10.35 -24.08
C PRO A 321 12.08 9.44 -24.26
N ALA A 322 13.12 9.60 -23.43
CA ALA A 322 14.30 8.74 -23.45
C ALA A 322 13.99 7.29 -23.06
N LEU A 323 13.12 7.08 -22.07
CA LEU A 323 12.65 5.75 -21.64
C LEU A 323 11.83 5.02 -22.72
N LEU A 324 11.12 5.77 -23.57
CA LEU A 324 10.27 5.24 -24.63
C LEU A 324 10.96 5.14 -26.00
N ALA A 325 12.11 5.80 -26.21
CA ALA A 325 12.81 5.85 -27.49
C ALA A 325 13.23 4.45 -27.98
N ASP A 326 13.86 3.66 -27.10
CA ASP A 326 14.46 2.37 -27.44
C ASP A 326 13.54 1.16 -27.17
N LYS A 327 12.24 1.37 -26.91
CA LYS A 327 11.30 0.30 -26.49
C LYS A 327 10.23 -0.04 -27.52
N THR A 328 10.06 -1.33 -27.75
CA THR A 328 9.07 -1.92 -28.66
C THR A 328 7.81 -2.41 -27.93
N SER A 329 6.78 -2.86 -28.66
CA SER A 329 5.59 -3.49 -28.07
C SER A 329 5.85 -4.83 -27.37
N ALA A 330 7.00 -5.48 -27.65
CA ALA A 330 7.42 -6.70 -26.98
C ALA A 330 8.04 -6.43 -25.59
N ASP A 331 8.51 -5.20 -25.35
CA ASP A 331 9.16 -4.81 -24.11
C ASP A 331 8.16 -4.59 -22.97
N VAL A 332 8.70 -4.62 -21.75
CA VAL A 332 7.99 -4.16 -20.55
C VAL A 332 8.76 -3.00 -19.95
N LEU A 333 8.11 -1.84 -19.86
CA LEU A 333 8.58 -0.69 -19.08
C LEU A 333 8.25 -0.94 -17.60
N ARG A 334 9.28 -0.96 -16.76
CA ARG A 334 9.19 -1.26 -15.32
C ARG A 334 9.53 -0.02 -14.52
N VAL A 335 8.60 0.45 -13.71
CA VAL A 335 8.79 1.61 -12.81
C VAL A 335 8.63 1.14 -11.37
N TRP A 336 9.41 1.69 -10.44
CA TRP A 336 9.22 1.49 -9.00
C TRP A 336 9.01 2.83 -8.29
N VAL A 337 7.94 2.93 -7.49
CA VAL A 337 7.58 4.08 -6.66
C VAL A 337 7.56 3.64 -5.18
N PRO A 338 8.72 3.63 -4.50
CA PRO A 338 8.79 3.44 -3.05
C PRO A 338 8.33 4.69 -2.28
N GLY A 339 7.50 4.48 -1.24
CA GLY A 339 6.83 5.56 -0.49
C GLY A 339 5.63 6.13 -1.24
N CYS A 340 4.79 5.27 -1.85
CA CYS A 340 3.71 5.73 -2.72
C CYS A 340 2.48 6.32 -1.99
N ALA A 341 2.40 6.18 -0.66
CA ALA A 341 1.28 6.60 0.18
C ALA A 341 -0.07 6.18 -0.45
N THR A 342 -1.04 7.09 -0.56
CA THR A 342 -2.38 6.86 -1.12
C THR A 342 -2.41 6.72 -2.66
N GLY A 343 -1.25 6.67 -3.31
CA GLY A 343 -1.09 6.27 -4.72
C GLY A 343 -1.01 7.40 -5.74
N GLU A 344 -1.23 8.66 -5.35
CA GLU A 344 -1.27 9.82 -6.25
C GLU A 344 -0.02 9.97 -7.12
N GLU A 345 1.19 9.72 -6.60
CA GLU A 345 2.43 9.76 -7.39
C GLU A 345 2.48 8.63 -8.44
N ALA A 346 2.15 7.41 -8.03
CA ALA A 346 2.14 6.26 -8.95
C ALA A 346 1.13 6.45 -10.09
N TYR A 347 -0.04 7.01 -9.78
CA TYR A 347 -1.05 7.38 -10.78
C TYR A 347 -0.62 8.57 -11.64
N SER A 348 0.07 9.58 -11.09
CA SER A 348 0.61 10.70 -11.86
C SER A 348 1.64 10.22 -12.90
N ILE A 349 2.54 9.30 -12.52
CA ILE A 349 3.49 8.68 -13.44
C ILE A 349 2.77 7.80 -14.48
N ALA A 350 1.75 7.04 -14.07
CA ALA A 350 0.94 6.25 -14.99
C ALA A 350 0.25 7.11 -16.05
N ILE A 351 -0.31 8.25 -15.64
CA ILE A 351 -0.93 9.23 -16.54
C ILE A 351 0.10 9.80 -17.52
N LEU A 352 1.27 10.26 -17.06
CA LEU A 352 2.30 10.78 -17.97
C LEU A 352 2.81 9.74 -18.97
N LEU A 353 3.02 8.49 -18.52
CA LEU A 353 3.43 7.40 -19.40
C LEU A 353 2.35 7.07 -20.42
N ARG A 354 1.08 7.05 -20.02
CA ARG A 354 -0.05 6.83 -20.93
C ARG A 354 -0.23 7.97 -21.92
N GLU A 355 -0.04 9.22 -21.49
CA GLU A 355 -0.05 10.41 -22.35
C GLU A 355 1.09 10.37 -23.38
N ALA A 356 2.32 10.04 -22.97
CA ALA A 356 3.49 9.97 -23.85
C ALA A 356 3.52 8.73 -24.76
N MET A 357 2.83 7.64 -24.38
CA MET A 357 2.61 6.47 -25.24
C MET A 357 1.49 6.70 -26.26
N GLY A 358 0.53 7.57 -25.93
CA GLY A 358 -0.70 7.76 -26.70
C GLY A 358 -1.52 6.48 -26.83
N SER A 359 -2.45 6.47 -27.78
CA SER A 359 -3.32 5.32 -28.06
C SER A 359 -2.64 4.19 -28.85
N GLN A 360 -1.42 4.41 -29.37
CA GLN A 360 -0.81 3.56 -30.40
C GLN A 360 0.37 2.70 -29.94
N ARG A 361 1.03 3.01 -28.82
CA ARG A 361 2.11 2.14 -28.29
C ARG A 361 1.53 1.00 -27.46
N GLY A 362 1.47 -0.20 -28.04
CA GLY A 362 1.18 -1.46 -27.34
C GLY A 362 2.25 -1.93 -26.34
N LEU A 363 3.12 -1.02 -25.89
CA LEU A 363 4.15 -1.26 -24.87
C LEU A 363 3.49 -1.59 -23.53
N LYS A 364 3.94 -2.65 -22.87
CA LYS A 364 3.42 -3.03 -21.54
C LYS A 364 4.12 -2.23 -20.46
N VAL A 365 3.36 -1.52 -19.63
CA VAL A 365 3.88 -0.78 -18.46
C VAL A 365 3.51 -1.53 -17.19
N LYS A 366 4.46 -1.65 -16.26
CA LYS A 366 4.23 -2.12 -14.89
C LYS A 366 4.89 -1.17 -13.89
N ILE A 367 4.07 -0.48 -13.10
CA ILE A 367 4.48 0.42 -12.03
C ILE A 367 4.29 -0.34 -10.72
N PHE A 368 5.39 -0.76 -10.10
CA PHE A 368 5.40 -1.30 -8.75
C PHE A 368 5.33 -0.11 -7.79
N ALA A 369 4.24 0.02 -7.05
CA ALA A 369 4.02 1.10 -6.09
C ALA A 369 3.96 0.49 -4.70
N THR A 370 4.81 0.96 -3.80
CA THR A 370 5.06 0.29 -2.53
C THR A 370 5.16 1.25 -1.36
N ASP A 371 4.58 0.87 -0.25
CA ASP A 371 4.63 1.59 1.02
C ASP A 371 4.69 0.61 2.20
N ILE A 372 4.90 1.11 3.41
CA ILE A 372 4.76 0.34 4.66
C ILE A 372 3.41 0.58 5.36
N ASP A 373 2.65 1.59 4.94
CA ASP A 373 1.28 1.80 5.41
C ASP A 373 0.27 0.95 4.60
N ASP A 374 -0.25 -0.11 5.21
CA ASP A 374 -1.28 -0.98 4.63
C ASP A 374 -2.61 -0.25 4.36
N GLN A 375 -2.98 0.77 5.15
CA GLN A 375 -4.20 1.56 4.90
C GLN A 375 -4.02 2.46 3.67
N ALA A 376 -2.86 3.10 3.56
CA ALA A 376 -2.52 3.90 2.37
C ALA A 376 -2.50 3.03 1.10
N ILE A 377 -1.90 1.83 1.16
CA ILE A 377 -1.96 0.83 0.07
C ILE A 377 -3.39 0.38 -0.23
N GLY A 378 -4.25 0.22 0.78
CA GLY A 378 -5.67 -0.08 0.61
C GLY A 378 -6.41 1.01 -0.18
N ALA A 379 -6.25 2.27 0.21
CA ALA A 379 -6.80 3.43 -0.49
C ALA A 379 -6.24 3.55 -1.94
N ALA A 380 -4.93 3.37 -2.10
CA ALA A 380 -4.26 3.40 -3.39
C ALA A 380 -4.81 2.32 -4.35
N ARG A 381 -5.05 1.09 -3.85
CA ARG A 381 -5.66 0.00 -4.64
C ARG A 381 -7.09 0.31 -5.07
N ALA A 382 -7.89 0.94 -4.20
CA ALA A 382 -9.25 1.35 -4.55
C ALA A 382 -9.22 2.38 -5.70
N GLY A 383 -8.24 3.29 -5.69
CA GLY A 383 -8.09 4.35 -6.68
C GLY A 383 -9.26 5.33 -6.66
N ARG A 384 -9.88 5.52 -5.48
CA ARG A 384 -11.02 6.39 -5.21
C ARG A 384 -10.55 7.60 -4.41
N PHE A 385 -10.80 8.79 -4.92
CA PHE A 385 -10.35 10.04 -4.32
C PHE A 385 -11.52 11.02 -4.21
N ARG A 386 -11.75 11.61 -3.04
CA ARG A 386 -12.86 12.55 -2.85
C ARG A 386 -12.64 13.84 -3.67
N SER A 387 -13.70 14.40 -4.24
CA SER A 387 -13.65 15.73 -4.87
C SER A 387 -13.33 16.81 -3.82
N PRO A 388 -12.48 17.83 -4.09
CA PRO A 388 -11.77 18.09 -5.34
C PRO A 388 -10.44 17.33 -5.41
N LEU A 389 -10.01 17.00 -6.62
CA LEU A 389 -8.65 16.55 -6.89
C LEU A 389 -7.74 17.75 -7.13
N ILE A 390 -6.64 17.83 -6.38
CA ILE A 390 -5.68 18.93 -6.42
C ILE A 390 -4.42 18.50 -7.19
N GLY A 391 -3.86 19.43 -7.96
CA GLY A 391 -2.70 19.19 -8.84
C GLY A 391 -3.03 18.51 -10.18
N ILE A 392 -4.29 18.12 -10.40
CA ILE A 392 -4.77 17.61 -11.70
C ILE A 392 -5.41 18.73 -12.52
N SER A 393 -5.21 18.74 -13.85
CA SER A 393 -5.88 19.66 -14.75
C SER A 393 -7.27 19.15 -15.14
N PRO A 394 -8.22 20.01 -15.54
CA PRO A 394 -9.58 19.60 -15.92
C PRO A 394 -9.59 18.54 -17.04
N GLU A 395 -8.70 18.66 -18.02
CA GLU A 395 -8.59 17.74 -19.16
C GLU A 395 -8.10 16.35 -18.72
N ARG A 396 -7.22 16.29 -17.72
CA ARG A 396 -6.77 15.02 -17.12
C ARG A 396 -7.82 14.40 -16.22
N LEU A 397 -8.58 15.23 -15.51
CA LEU A 397 -9.69 14.79 -14.66
C LEU A 397 -10.78 14.12 -15.50
N GLU A 398 -11.23 14.78 -16.57
CA GLU A 398 -12.23 14.25 -17.51
C GLU A 398 -11.75 12.98 -18.23
N ARG A 399 -10.47 12.94 -18.64
CA ARG A 399 -9.93 11.84 -19.44
C ARG A 399 -9.57 10.60 -18.64
N TRP A 400 -9.05 10.74 -17.42
CA TRP A 400 -8.44 9.64 -16.66
C TRP A 400 -9.20 9.23 -15.40
N PHE A 401 -10.27 9.95 -15.04
CA PHE A 401 -11.12 9.64 -13.89
C PHE A 401 -12.57 9.50 -14.32
N SER A 402 -13.32 8.73 -13.53
CA SER A 402 -14.76 8.53 -13.66
C SER A 402 -15.42 9.01 -12.37
N LYS A 403 -16.45 9.84 -12.47
CA LYS A 403 -17.14 10.39 -11.30
C LYS A 403 -18.20 9.40 -10.79
N ASP A 404 -18.09 9.01 -9.53
CA ASP A 404 -19.01 8.12 -8.82
C ASP A 404 -19.51 8.83 -7.57
N ARG A 405 -20.70 9.45 -7.68
CA ARG A 405 -21.28 10.37 -6.69
C ARG A 405 -20.34 11.55 -6.39
N ASP A 406 -19.77 11.60 -5.19
CA ASP A 406 -18.86 12.64 -4.70
C ASP A 406 -17.37 12.28 -4.90
N ASP A 407 -17.06 11.06 -5.34
CA ASP A 407 -15.71 10.53 -5.47
C ASP A 407 -15.30 10.41 -6.95
N TYR A 408 -14.02 10.63 -7.23
CA TYR A 408 -13.38 10.37 -8.52
C TYR A 408 -12.62 9.03 -8.46
N CYS A 409 -13.01 8.12 -9.35
CA CYS A 409 -12.38 6.80 -9.50
C CYS A 409 -11.42 6.81 -10.70
N VAL A 410 -10.15 6.44 -10.48
CA VAL A 410 -9.16 6.29 -11.55
C VAL A 410 -9.63 5.25 -12.58
N THR A 411 -9.55 5.60 -13.86
CA THR A 411 -9.96 4.72 -14.97
C THR A 411 -9.18 3.40 -14.99
N LYS A 412 -9.86 2.32 -15.42
CA LYS A 412 -9.30 0.97 -15.48
C LYS A 412 -7.96 0.90 -16.23
N GLN A 413 -7.83 1.63 -17.34
CA GLN A 413 -6.61 1.66 -18.18
C GLN A 413 -5.38 2.21 -17.46
N ILE A 414 -5.55 3.13 -16.50
CA ILE A 414 -4.49 3.68 -15.66
C ILE A 414 -4.24 2.74 -14.48
N ARG A 415 -5.31 2.27 -13.82
CA ARG A 415 -5.22 1.36 -12.67
C ARG A 415 -4.53 0.04 -12.99
N GLU A 416 -4.73 -0.54 -14.17
CA GLU A 416 -4.07 -1.78 -14.61
C GLU A 416 -2.56 -1.63 -14.87
N MET A 417 -2.03 -0.40 -14.94
CA MET A 417 -0.59 -0.16 -15.02
C MET A 417 0.09 -0.23 -13.64
N CYS A 418 -0.67 -0.07 -12.55
CA CYS A 418 -0.16 0.06 -11.18
C CYS A 418 -0.37 -1.22 -10.38
N ILE A 419 0.69 -1.67 -9.70
CA ILE A 419 0.71 -2.85 -8.83
C ILE A 419 1.09 -2.36 -7.43
N PHE A 420 0.10 -2.26 -6.55
CA PHE A 420 0.27 -1.78 -5.18
C PHE A 420 0.49 -2.94 -4.20
N SER A 421 1.56 -2.90 -3.41
CA SER A 421 1.87 -3.91 -2.39
C SER A 421 2.62 -3.32 -1.19
N PRO A 422 2.35 -3.80 0.04
CA PRO A 422 3.20 -3.46 1.19
C PRO A 422 4.62 -3.99 0.96
N HIS A 423 5.62 -3.15 1.19
CA HIS A 423 7.05 -3.48 1.05
C HIS A 423 7.90 -2.42 1.77
N SER A 424 8.81 -2.89 2.62
CA SER A 424 9.76 -2.06 3.32
C SER A 424 11.07 -1.99 2.55
N VAL A 425 11.42 -0.79 2.06
CA VAL A 425 12.72 -0.53 1.40
C VAL A 425 13.95 -0.85 2.26
N ILE A 426 13.77 -1.04 3.57
CA ILE A 426 14.83 -1.33 4.55
C ILE A 426 15.03 -2.85 4.72
N LYS A 427 13.91 -3.59 4.87
CA LYS A 427 13.88 -5.03 5.20
C LYS A 427 13.83 -5.91 3.96
N ASP A 428 13.06 -5.50 2.96
CA ASP A 428 12.69 -6.34 1.81
C ASP A 428 13.61 -6.09 0.61
N PRO A 429 13.89 -7.11 -0.23
CA PRO A 429 14.76 -6.95 -1.38
C PRO A 429 14.17 -5.99 -2.43
N PRO A 430 14.99 -5.18 -3.13
CA PRO A 430 14.52 -4.28 -4.17
C PRO A 430 14.08 -5.02 -5.42
N PHE A 431 13.13 -4.44 -6.16
CA PHE A 431 12.76 -4.95 -7.48
C PHE A 431 13.91 -4.75 -8.48
N SER A 432 14.35 -5.81 -9.14
CA SER A 432 15.42 -5.74 -10.14
C SER A 432 14.89 -5.39 -11.54
N ARG A 433 15.79 -4.84 -12.36
CA ARG A 433 15.56 -4.46 -13.76
C ARG A 433 14.46 -3.41 -13.93
N MET A 434 14.49 -2.36 -13.10
CA MET A 434 13.65 -1.16 -13.26
C MET A 434 14.22 -0.25 -14.35
N ASP A 435 13.37 0.42 -15.12
CA ASP A 435 13.78 1.47 -16.05
C ASP A 435 13.73 2.86 -15.38
N LEU A 436 12.79 3.07 -14.44
CA LEU A 436 12.65 4.29 -13.62
C LEU A 436 12.41 3.92 -12.15
N VAL A 437 13.03 4.66 -11.22
CA VAL A 437 12.70 4.67 -9.79
C VAL A 437 12.32 6.09 -9.39
N SER A 438 11.15 6.28 -8.79
CA SER A 438 10.70 7.55 -8.22
C SER A 438 10.59 7.40 -6.70
N CYS A 439 11.58 7.91 -5.97
CA CYS A 439 11.68 7.82 -4.52
C CYS A 439 11.67 9.24 -3.96
N ARG A 440 10.47 9.82 -3.81
CA ARG A 440 10.30 11.24 -3.51
C ARG A 440 9.75 11.45 -2.11
N ASN A 441 10.32 12.40 -1.39
CA ASN A 441 9.89 12.80 -0.05
C ASN A 441 9.94 11.66 1.00
N LEU A 442 10.62 10.54 0.72
CA LEU A 442 10.83 9.41 1.62
C LEU A 442 12.19 9.50 2.32
N LEU A 443 13.24 9.88 1.59
CA LEU A 443 14.61 9.94 2.12
C LEU A 443 14.74 11.03 3.20
N ILE A 444 13.92 12.08 3.16
CA ILE A 444 13.88 13.12 4.20
C ILE A 444 13.63 12.58 5.62
N TYR A 445 13.02 11.41 5.80
CA TYR A 445 12.79 10.79 7.11
C TYR A 445 13.98 9.98 7.63
N LEU A 446 14.91 9.60 6.76
CA LEU A 446 15.94 8.59 7.04
C LEU A 446 17.29 9.24 7.38
N ASN A 447 18.09 8.57 8.21
CA ASN A 447 19.44 9.02 8.50
C ASN A 447 20.38 8.86 7.28
N ASN A 448 21.55 9.51 7.31
CA ASN A 448 22.46 9.53 6.15
C ASN A 448 22.96 8.12 5.76
N ASP A 449 23.20 7.24 6.75
CA ASP A 449 23.71 5.88 6.48
C ASP A 449 22.68 5.01 5.78
N LEU A 450 21.40 5.13 6.13
CA LEU A 450 20.30 4.43 5.47
C LEU A 450 20.00 5.02 4.09
N GLN A 451 20.01 6.36 3.94
CA GLN A 451 19.95 7.00 2.61
C GLN A 451 21.05 6.47 1.68
N GLU A 452 22.28 6.32 2.18
CA GLU A 452 23.40 5.81 1.39
C GLU A 452 23.21 4.34 0.96
N ARG A 453 22.62 3.50 1.81
CA ARG A 453 22.26 2.12 1.47
C ARG A 453 21.12 2.06 0.43
N LEU A 454 20.07 2.86 0.61
CA LEU A 454 18.94 2.91 -0.32
C LEU A 454 19.35 3.39 -1.71
N VAL A 455 20.21 4.40 -1.81
CA VAL A 455 20.72 4.87 -3.11
C VAL A 455 21.55 3.79 -3.83
N GLN A 456 22.31 2.97 -3.10
CA GLN A 456 22.99 1.80 -3.67
C GLN A 456 22.00 0.72 -4.10
N SER A 457 20.94 0.50 -3.33
CA SER A 457 19.81 -0.39 -3.67
C SER A 457 19.09 0.07 -4.95
N PHE A 458 18.83 1.37 -5.12
CA PHE A 458 18.24 1.94 -6.34
C PHE A 458 19.17 1.84 -7.56
N HIS A 459 20.48 2.02 -7.39
CA HIS A 459 21.46 1.80 -8.47
C HIS A 459 21.46 0.34 -8.96
N TYR A 460 21.38 -0.61 -8.03
CA TYR A 460 21.26 -2.05 -8.32
C TYR A 460 19.90 -2.42 -8.95
N ALA A 461 18.80 -1.80 -8.49
CA ALA A 461 17.46 -2.00 -9.01
C ALA A 461 17.32 -1.55 -10.48
N LEU A 462 17.91 -0.39 -10.82
CA LEU A 462 17.85 0.22 -12.13
C LEU A 462 18.65 -0.57 -13.19
N ARG A 463 18.12 -0.57 -14.42
CA ARG A 463 18.81 -0.99 -15.65
C ARG A 463 19.86 0.04 -16.05
N PRO A 464 20.87 -0.35 -16.86
CA PRO A 464 21.75 0.58 -17.55
C PRO A 464 20.99 1.75 -18.19
N ARG A 465 21.51 2.97 -18.03
CA ARG A 465 20.85 4.24 -18.42
C ARG A 465 19.47 4.51 -17.80
N GLY A 466 19.03 3.73 -16.80
CA GLY A 466 17.77 3.94 -16.08
C GLY A 466 17.76 5.22 -15.23
N PHE A 467 16.58 5.75 -14.95
CA PHE A 467 16.39 7.06 -14.30
C PHE A 467 16.04 6.91 -12.82
N LEU A 468 16.55 7.84 -11.99
CA LEU A 468 16.18 8.02 -10.59
C LEU A 468 15.64 9.44 -10.40
N LEU A 469 14.42 9.56 -9.88
CA LEU A 469 13.80 10.83 -9.49
C LEU A 469 13.68 10.88 -7.95
N LEU A 470 14.10 11.99 -7.35
CA LEU A 470 13.99 12.25 -5.90
C LEU A 470 13.19 13.54 -5.64
N GLY A 471 12.78 13.76 -4.39
CA GLY A 471 12.14 15.01 -3.96
C GLY A 471 13.11 16.19 -4.01
N THR A 472 12.61 17.40 -4.27
CA THR A 472 13.42 18.63 -4.50
C THR A 472 14.46 18.93 -3.39
N SER A 473 14.11 18.62 -2.14
CA SER A 473 14.97 18.78 -0.95
C SER A 473 15.95 17.63 -0.69
N GLU A 474 15.85 16.53 -1.43
CA GLU A 474 16.67 15.33 -1.27
C GLU A 474 17.91 15.41 -2.17
N ARG A 475 19.06 14.87 -1.74
CA ARG A 475 20.33 14.99 -2.46
C ARG A 475 21.22 13.75 -2.32
N LEU A 476 21.87 13.36 -3.41
CA LEU A 476 22.82 12.25 -3.47
C LEU A 476 24.22 12.63 -2.94
N ALA A 477 24.33 12.99 -1.65
CA ALA A 477 25.55 13.61 -1.10
C ALA A 477 26.85 12.79 -1.28
N LYS A 478 26.93 11.56 -0.75
CA LYS A 478 28.16 10.72 -0.86
C LYS A 478 28.16 9.76 -2.06
N ASN A 479 27.00 9.47 -2.63
CA ASN A 479 26.82 8.50 -3.71
C ASN A 479 26.73 9.13 -5.11
N ALA A 480 26.99 10.44 -5.27
CA ALA A 480 26.95 11.15 -6.55
C ALA A 480 27.72 10.45 -7.68
N ARG A 481 28.81 9.73 -7.39
CA ARG A 481 29.56 8.93 -8.39
C ARG A 481 28.76 7.83 -9.09
N LEU A 482 27.65 7.36 -8.51
CA LEU A 482 26.80 6.30 -9.07
C LEU A 482 25.81 6.80 -10.14
N PHE A 483 25.65 8.11 -10.25
CA PHE A 483 24.61 8.73 -11.08
C PHE A 483 25.13 10.00 -11.78
N THR A 484 24.61 10.28 -12.97
CA THR A 484 24.79 11.57 -13.64
C THR A 484 23.57 12.44 -13.31
N GLU A 485 23.80 13.64 -12.76
CA GLU A 485 22.74 14.62 -12.50
C GLU A 485 22.32 15.29 -13.82
N LEU A 486 21.07 15.08 -14.25
CA LEU A 486 20.52 15.73 -15.45
C LEU A 486 19.88 17.07 -15.12
N ASP A 487 19.11 17.14 -14.03
CA ASP A 487 18.52 18.38 -13.52
C ASP A 487 18.79 18.52 -12.02
N LYS A 488 19.64 19.49 -11.68
CA LYS A 488 20.05 19.80 -10.31
C LYS A 488 19.00 20.56 -9.49
N LYS A 489 17.98 21.15 -10.12
CA LYS A 489 16.82 21.74 -9.42
C LYS A 489 15.78 20.67 -9.13
N GLN A 490 15.44 19.86 -10.14
CA GLN A 490 14.38 18.84 -10.05
C GLN A 490 14.84 17.44 -9.61
N ARG A 491 16.13 17.25 -9.29
CA ARG A 491 16.67 16.00 -8.74
C ARG A 491 16.44 14.78 -9.64
N LEU A 492 16.58 14.99 -10.94
CA LEU A 492 16.55 13.93 -11.94
C LEU A 492 17.98 13.43 -12.21
N TYR A 493 18.17 12.12 -12.06
CA TYR A 493 19.44 11.43 -12.16
C TYR A 493 19.35 10.27 -13.16
N VAL A 494 20.46 9.95 -13.84
CA VAL A 494 20.61 8.75 -14.68
C VAL A 494 21.68 7.84 -14.09
N ARG A 495 21.42 6.53 -14.05
CA ARG A 495 22.36 5.51 -13.57
C ARG A 495 23.64 5.55 -14.41
N ARG A 496 24.81 5.59 -13.75
CA ARG A 496 26.10 5.37 -14.39
C ARG A 496 26.44 3.89 -14.43
N ASP A 497 26.95 3.46 -15.58
CA ASP A 497 27.30 2.06 -15.86
C ASP A 497 28.79 1.77 -15.71
N ASP A 498 29.64 2.80 -15.72
CA ASP A 498 31.08 2.72 -15.50
C ASP A 498 31.48 2.55 -14.02
N VAL A 499 30.52 2.68 -13.10
CA VAL A 499 30.74 2.54 -11.65
C VAL A 499 29.90 1.40 -11.10
N HIS A 500 30.55 0.26 -10.83
CA HIS A 500 29.94 -0.86 -10.12
C HIS A 500 30.19 -0.72 -8.60
N PRO A 501 29.20 -0.30 -7.79
CA PRO A 501 29.33 -0.41 -6.34
C PRO A 501 29.36 -1.89 -5.96
N ARG A 502 30.38 -2.32 -5.21
CA ARG A 502 30.29 -3.58 -4.48
C ARG A 502 29.14 -3.45 -3.48
N PRO A 503 28.07 -4.26 -3.55
CA PRO A 503 27.04 -4.24 -2.54
C PRO A 503 27.68 -4.64 -1.21
N ARG A 504 27.59 -3.77 -0.18
CA ARG A 504 27.68 -4.28 1.19
C ARG A 504 26.42 -5.12 1.38
N GLY A 505 26.61 -6.42 1.58
CA GLY A 505 25.53 -7.41 1.49
C GLY A 505 24.36 -7.09 2.42
N PHE A 506 23.17 -7.52 2.01
CA PHE A 506 22.02 -7.63 2.92
C PHE A 506 22.45 -8.42 4.17
N LEU A 507 22.15 -7.88 5.35
CA LEU A 507 22.46 -8.53 6.62
C LEU A 507 21.54 -9.74 6.80
N GLY A 508 21.96 -10.89 6.27
CA GLY A 508 21.14 -12.10 6.25
C GLY A 508 21.84 -13.40 5.82
N ALA A 509 23.17 -13.45 5.69
CA ALA A 509 23.92 -14.70 5.49
C ALA A 509 25.36 -14.59 5.99
N GLN A 510 25.84 -15.60 6.72
CA GLN A 510 27.24 -15.71 7.15
C GLN A 510 28.17 -16.11 5.98
N PRO A 511 29.45 -15.67 5.97
CA PRO A 511 30.36 -15.94 4.87
C PRO A 511 30.98 -17.35 4.92
N ARG A 512 31.20 -17.94 3.74
CA ARG A 512 32.14 -19.06 3.51
C ARG A 512 33.13 -18.68 2.37
N PRO A 513 34.38 -19.17 2.40
CA PRO A 513 35.45 -18.57 1.60
C PRO A 513 35.58 -19.09 0.16
N ALA A 514 35.90 -18.14 -0.73
CA ALA A 514 36.71 -18.19 -1.96
C ALA A 514 36.84 -19.46 -2.82
N ASN A 515 36.71 -19.29 -4.15
CA ASN A 515 37.87 -19.41 -5.04
C ASN A 515 37.67 -18.68 -6.39
N ASN A 516 38.77 -18.18 -6.97
CA ASN A 516 38.83 -17.47 -8.25
C ASN A 516 38.96 -18.44 -9.45
N THR A 517 38.53 -17.99 -10.64
CA THR A 517 39.40 -17.91 -11.84
C THR A 517 38.81 -16.95 -12.89
N GLU A 518 39.69 -16.32 -13.68
CA GLU A 518 39.40 -15.27 -14.68
C GLU A 518 39.57 -15.82 -16.11
N HIS A 519 38.87 -15.26 -17.13
CA HIS A 519 39.46 -14.68 -18.38
C HIS A 519 38.47 -14.49 -19.58
N ALA A 520 38.61 -13.33 -20.24
CA ALA A 520 38.57 -13.01 -21.69
C ALA A 520 37.30 -13.17 -22.60
N GLU A 521 36.82 -12.00 -23.08
CA GLU A 521 36.45 -11.54 -24.45
C GLU A 521 35.91 -12.46 -25.58
N HIS A 522 34.96 -11.92 -26.38
CA HIS A 522 35.02 -11.88 -27.87
C HIS A 522 34.07 -10.83 -28.51
N ASN A 523 34.46 -10.30 -29.68
CA ASN A 523 33.77 -9.27 -30.51
C ASN A 523 33.14 -9.86 -31.79
N ALA A 524 32.08 -9.24 -32.36
CA ALA A 524 31.76 -9.26 -33.80
C ALA A 524 30.71 -8.18 -34.22
N PRO A 525 30.68 -7.68 -35.48
CA PRO A 525 30.03 -6.39 -35.83
C PRO A 525 28.95 -6.43 -36.95
N ARG A 526 28.24 -5.30 -37.18
CA ARG A 526 27.66 -4.89 -38.48
C ARG A 526 27.36 -3.38 -38.55
N HIS A 527 27.55 -2.78 -39.73
CA HIS A 527 27.34 -1.35 -40.03
C HIS A 527 27.10 -1.17 -41.55
N VAL A 528 26.68 0.03 -41.97
CA VAL A 528 26.70 0.61 -43.34
C VAL A 528 25.40 0.61 -44.19
N GLU A 529 24.60 -0.46 -44.33
CA GLU A 529 23.51 -0.46 -45.35
C GLU A 529 22.31 0.47 -45.05
N ASP A 530 21.91 0.66 -43.79
CA ASP A 530 20.70 1.44 -43.45
C ASP A 530 20.80 2.96 -43.70
N LEU A 531 22.02 3.52 -43.74
CA LEU A 531 22.25 4.97 -43.72
C LEU A 531 21.99 5.67 -45.06
N ILE A 532 22.04 4.96 -46.20
CA ILE A 532 21.81 5.57 -47.53
C ILE A 532 20.30 5.71 -47.80
N ASP A 533 19.53 4.65 -47.48
CA ASP A 533 18.08 4.59 -47.70
C ASP A 533 17.32 5.58 -46.79
N GLN A 534 17.87 5.87 -45.60
CA GLN A 534 17.34 6.85 -44.66
C GLN A 534 17.53 8.29 -45.14
N HIS A 535 18.71 8.64 -45.67
CA HIS A 535 18.97 9.99 -46.22
C HIS A 535 18.24 10.26 -47.54
N ALA A 536 18.08 9.25 -48.41
CA ALA A 536 17.33 9.40 -49.66
C ALA A 536 15.85 9.77 -49.41
N ARG A 537 15.23 9.20 -48.37
CA ARG A 537 13.84 9.52 -47.97
C ARG A 537 13.70 10.94 -47.44
N GLN A 538 14.64 11.41 -46.62
CA GLN A 538 14.64 12.78 -46.09
C GLN A 538 14.74 13.86 -47.18
N ALA A 539 15.48 13.60 -48.27
CA ALA A 539 15.58 14.55 -49.39
C ALA A 539 14.30 14.64 -50.23
N LEU A 540 13.55 13.53 -50.35
CA LEU A 540 12.34 13.44 -51.17
C LEU A 540 11.09 14.01 -50.47
N GLU A 541 11.03 13.99 -49.14
CA GLU A 541 9.90 14.57 -48.38
C GLU A 541 9.70 16.07 -48.64
N GLN A 542 10.78 16.81 -48.95
CA GLN A 542 10.74 18.26 -49.12
C GLN A 542 10.09 18.74 -50.44
N TRP A 543 9.89 17.83 -51.40
CA TRP A 543 9.35 18.12 -52.74
C TRP A 543 8.10 17.28 -53.08
N SER A 544 7.57 16.53 -52.12
CA SER A 544 6.42 15.65 -52.32
C SER A 544 5.10 16.39 -52.04
N PRO A 545 4.06 16.27 -52.90
CA PRO A 545 2.73 16.79 -52.59
C PRO A 545 2.13 16.11 -51.35
N ALA A 546 1.17 16.75 -50.68
CA ALA A 546 0.55 16.16 -49.50
C ALA A 546 -0.21 14.86 -49.86
N TYR A 547 0.08 13.74 -49.18
CA TYR A 547 -0.58 12.47 -49.44
C TYR A 547 -0.82 11.62 -48.18
N ALA A 548 -1.78 10.70 -48.27
CA ALA A 548 -2.10 9.72 -47.25
C ALA A 548 -2.21 8.32 -47.87
N VAL A 549 -1.54 7.33 -47.29
CA VAL A 549 -1.67 5.91 -47.68
C VAL A 549 -2.73 5.27 -46.79
N ILE A 550 -3.74 4.66 -47.40
CA ILE A 550 -4.89 4.04 -46.75
C ILE A 550 -4.97 2.54 -47.09
N ASN A 551 -5.45 1.75 -46.13
CA ASN A 551 -5.82 0.35 -46.37
C ASN A 551 -7.24 0.21 -46.95
N ALA A 552 -7.67 -1.02 -47.27
CA ALA A 552 -9.02 -1.33 -47.74
C ALA A 552 -10.15 -0.99 -46.73
N SER A 553 -9.83 -0.78 -45.45
CA SER A 553 -10.77 -0.23 -44.44
C SER A 553 -10.88 1.30 -44.48
N HIS A 554 -10.08 1.96 -45.33
CA HIS A 554 -9.93 3.41 -45.49
C HIS A 554 -9.25 4.12 -44.31
N ASP A 555 -8.55 3.37 -43.46
CA ASP A 555 -7.77 3.90 -42.36
C ASP A 555 -6.37 4.30 -42.84
N VAL A 556 -5.91 5.47 -42.41
CA VAL A 556 -4.60 5.99 -42.83
C VAL A 556 -3.48 5.24 -42.12
N LEU A 557 -2.72 4.48 -42.91
CA LEU A 557 -1.51 3.78 -42.49
C LEU A 557 -0.30 4.73 -42.39
N ARG A 558 -0.25 5.76 -43.24
CA ARG A 558 0.84 6.75 -43.29
C ARG A 558 0.37 8.08 -43.89
N PHE A 559 0.84 9.20 -43.33
CA PHE A 559 0.78 10.53 -43.95
C PHE A 559 2.16 10.90 -44.51
N GLY A 560 2.21 11.70 -45.57
CA GLY A 560 3.44 12.27 -46.14
C GLY A 560 3.19 13.66 -46.73
N GLY A 561 4.15 14.57 -46.60
CA GLY A 561 3.97 15.98 -46.95
C GLY A 561 3.01 16.74 -46.01
N ASP A 562 2.70 18.00 -46.35
CA ASP A 562 1.88 18.89 -45.50
C ASP A 562 0.37 18.61 -45.64
N THR A 563 -0.08 17.49 -45.05
CA THR A 563 -1.50 17.07 -45.05
C THR A 563 -2.39 17.87 -44.10
N GLY A 564 -1.82 18.68 -43.20
CA GLY A 564 -2.56 19.40 -42.16
C GLY A 564 -3.55 20.44 -42.67
N ARG A 565 -3.40 20.88 -43.93
CA ARG A 565 -4.28 21.88 -44.57
C ARG A 565 -5.60 21.31 -45.10
N TYR A 566 -5.70 19.98 -45.22
CA TYR A 566 -6.86 19.27 -45.80
C TYR A 566 -7.62 18.44 -44.77
N LEU A 567 -7.02 18.26 -43.58
CA LEU A 567 -7.50 17.39 -42.51
C LEU A 567 -7.91 18.22 -41.29
N ALA A 568 -9.15 18.05 -40.85
CA ALA A 568 -9.71 18.68 -39.66
C ALA A 568 -10.23 17.58 -38.70
N PRO A 569 -9.67 17.44 -37.48
CA PRO A 569 -10.12 16.41 -36.54
C PRO A 569 -11.57 16.66 -36.12
N SER A 570 -12.45 15.68 -36.32
CA SER A 570 -13.84 15.73 -35.87
C SER A 570 -13.93 15.51 -34.36
N SER A 571 -14.76 16.30 -33.68
CA SER A 571 -15.03 16.19 -32.23
C SER A 571 -15.76 14.88 -31.91
N GLY A 572 -15.03 13.91 -31.35
CA GLY A 572 -15.55 12.59 -31.01
C GLY A 572 -14.45 11.57 -30.73
N THR A 573 -14.78 10.28 -30.80
CA THR A 573 -13.81 9.18 -30.64
C THR A 573 -12.70 9.26 -31.69
N ALA A 574 -11.44 9.27 -31.24
CA ALA A 574 -10.28 9.36 -32.12
C ALA A 574 -10.24 8.19 -33.12
N SER A 575 -10.26 8.52 -34.40
CA SER A 575 -10.33 7.58 -35.53
C SER A 575 -9.30 7.97 -36.58
N LEU A 576 -8.68 6.98 -37.21
CA LEU A 576 -7.70 7.16 -38.28
C LEU A 576 -8.32 7.05 -39.67
N ASN A 577 -9.65 6.95 -39.75
CA ASN A 577 -10.37 6.82 -41.01
C ASN A 577 -10.32 8.13 -41.81
N LEU A 578 -9.82 8.07 -43.05
CA LEU A 578 -9.52 9.26 -43.85
C LEU A 578 -10.74 10.18 -44.02
N PHE A 579 -11.96 9.62 -44.15
CA PHE A 579 -13.18 10.41 -44.36
C PHE A 579 -13.68 11.14 -43.11
N GLN A 580 -13.27 10.70 -41.92
CA GLN A 580 -13.57 11.37 -40.64
C GLN A 580 -12.53 12.46 -40.33
N LEU A 581 -11.31 12.31 -40.85
CA LEU A 581 -10.23 13.27 -40.70
C LEU A 581 -10.25 14.40 -41.75
N LEU A 582 -10.89 14.25 -42.91
CA LEU A 582 -10.97 15.30 -43.94
C LEU A 582 -11.85 16.49 -43.51
N ASP A 583 -11.56 17.68 -44.03
CA ASP A 583 -12.45 18.85 -43.84
C ASP A 583 -13.77 18.71 -44.62
N LYS A 584 -14.86 19.29 -44.08
CA LYS A 584 -16.25 19.14 -44.53
C LYS A 584 -16.45 19.32 -46.05
N PRO A 585 -15.86 20.34 -46.73
CA PRO A 585 -16.07 20.53 -48.17
C PRO A 585 -15.45 19.42 -49.02
N LEU A 586 -14.36 18.80 -48.55
CA LEU A 586 -13.56 17.84 -49.33
C LEU A 586 -14.05 16.38 -49.16
N ARG A 587 -14.70 16.06 -48.04
CA ARG A 587 -15.16 14.69 -47.71
C ARG A 587 -15.90 13.99 -48.84
N GLY A 588 -16.87 14.66 -49.47
CA GLY A 588 -17.73 14.06 -50.49
C GLY A 588 -16.95 13.64 -51.74
N ALA A 589 -16.11 14.54 -52.27
CA ALA A 589 -15.32 14.29 -53.47
C ALA A 589 -14.23 13.23 -53.24
N VAL A 590 -13.54 13.27 -52.11
CA VAL A 590 -12.48 12.30 -51.79
C VAL A 590 -13.05 10.91 -51.55
N ARG A 591 -14.19 10.80 -50.84
CA ARG A 591 -14.83 9.50 -50.58
C ARG A 591 -15.29 8.79 -51.86
N ALA A 592 -15.82 9.54 -52.83
CA ALA A 592 -16.18 8.99 -54.13
C ALA A 592 -14.95 8.47 -54.90
N ALA A 593 -13.85 9.24 -54.93
CA ALA A 593 -12.63 8.85 -55.66
C ALA A 593 -11.93 7.62 -55.03
N VAL A 594 -11.90 7.53 -53.70
CA VAL A 594 -11.27 6.41 -52.98
C VAL A 594 -12.04 5.09 -53.16
N LEU A 595 -13.37 5.11 -52.99
CA LEU A 595 -14.18 3.90 -53.20
C LEU A 595 -14.08 3.41 -54.66
N GLN A 596 -14.01 4.35 -55.62
CA GLN A 596 -13.79 4.04 -57.03
C GLN A 596 -12.41 3.40 -57.30
N ALA A 597 -11.35 3.84 -56.62
CA ALA A 597 -10.01 3.29 -56.79
C ALA A 597 -9.91 1.85 -56.25
N PHE A 598 -10.39 1.58 -55.03
CA PHE A 598 -10.42 0.21 -54.47
C PHE A 598 -11.30 -0.75 -55.29
N ALA A 599 -12.47 -0.30 -55.75
CA ALA A 599 -13.37 -1.15 -56.52
C ALA A 599 -12.88 -1.44 -57.96
N SER A 600 -12.11 -0.53 -58.56
CA SER A 600 -11.62 -0.68 -59.96
C SER A 600 -10.17 -1.15 -60.09
N GLY A 601 -9.40 -1.13 -58.99
CA GLY A 601 -7.97 -1.43 -58.99
C GLY A 601 -7.13 -0.49 -59.86
N LYS A 602 -7.67 0.68 -60.25
CA LYS A 602 -7.02 1.64 -61.16
C LYS A 602 -6.95 3.03 -60.55
N ARG A 603 -5.94 3.80 -60.99
CA ARG A 603 -5.70 5.18 -60.57
C ARG A 603 -6.87 6.09 -60.98
N VAL A 604 -7.35 6.91 -60.04
CA VAL A 604 -8.46 7.86 -60.21
C VAL A 604 -7.93 9.27 -59.99
N ILE A 605 -8.24 10.21 -60.89
CA ILE A 605 -7.83 11.62 -60.78
C ILE A 605 -9.09 12.49 -60.87
N ARG A 606 -9.20 13.53 -60.02
CA ARG A 606 -10.22 14.57 -60.11
C ARG A 606 -9.60 15.95 -60.01
N GLU A 607 -10.03 16.85 -60.89
CA GLU A 607 -9.53 18.23 -60.98
C GLU A 607 -10.64 19.24 -60.66
N GLY A 608 -10.27 20.50 -60.45
CA GLY A 608 -11.23 21.60 -60.29
C GLY A 608 -11.97 21.62 -58.94
N LEU A 609 -11.47 20.90 -57.93
CA LEU A 609 -12.07 20.90 -56.61
C LEU A 609 -11.74 22.21 -55.88
N THR A 610 -12.73 23.10 -55.77
CA THR A 610 -12.60 24.38 -55.07
C THR A 610 -12.96 24.24 -53.59
N PHE A 611 -12.10 24.79 -52.73
CA PHE A 611 -12.33 24.85 -51.29
C PHE A 611 -11.79 26.16 -50.72
N LEU A 612 -12.23 26.50 -49.51
CA LEU A 612 -12.01 27.80 -48.91
C LEU A 612 -11.05 27.65 -47.74
N LEU A 613 -9.79 28.02 -47.95
CA LEU A 613 -8.72 27.92 -46.96
C LEU A 613 -8.32 29.34 -46.54
N ASN A 614 -8.40 29.65 -45.24
CA ASN A 614 -8.07 30.96 -44.67
C ASN A 614 -8.73 32.15 -45.40
N GLY A 615 -9.99 32.00 -45.83
CA GLY A 615 -10.76 33.06 -46.50
C GLY A 615 -10.56 33.16 -48.01
N HIS A 616 -9.62 32.41 -48.61
CA HIS A 616 -9.38 32.42 -50.06
C HIS A 616 -9.87 31.13 -50.73
N GLN A 617 -10.52 31.26 -51.89
CA GLN A 617 -10.81 30.11 -52.75
C GLN A 617 -9.51 29.58 -53.38
N ARG A 618 -9.26 28.28 -53.22
CA ARG A 618 -8.15 27.54 -53.82
C ARG A 618 -8.69 26.35 -54.60
N THR A 619 -8.01 25.97 -55.67
CA THR A 619 -8.38 24.86 -56.55
C THR A 619 -7.33 23.76 -56.46
N LEU A 620 -7.76 22.52 -56.19
CA LEU A 620 -6.87 21.36 -56.09
C LEU A 620 -7.18 20.27 -57.13
N ARG A 621 -6.14 19.48 -57.40
CA ARG A 621 -6.20 18.17 -58.07
C ARG A 621 -6.05 17.08 -57.01
N LEU A 622 -6.98 16.15 -56.99
CA LEU A 622 -6.98 14.94 -56.18
C LEU A 622 -6.53 13.75 -57.03
N ILE A 623 -5.63 12.92 -56.50
CA ILE A 623 -5.14 11.69 -57.14
C ILE A 623 -5.31 10.55 -56.15
N VAL A 624 -5.91 9.44 -56.57
CA VAL A 624 -5.96 8.18 -55.80
C VAL A 624 -5.30 7.09 -56.62
N GLU A 625 -4.26 6.46 -56.08
CA GLU A 625 -3.40 5.50 -56.79
C GLU A 625 -3.35 4.17 -56.01
N PRO A 626 -3.95 3.10 -56.54
CA PRO A 626 -3.96 1.80 -55.89
C PRO A 626 -2.59 1.12 -55.95
N LEU A 627 -2.22 0.46 -54.85
CA LEU A 627 -1.01 -0.33 -54.70
C LEU A 627 -1.41 -1.82 -54.63
N PRO A 628 -1.25 -2.59 -55.73
CA PRO A 628 -1.46 -4.04 -55.70
C PRO A 628 -0.27 -4.75 -55.03
N GLU A 629 -0.55 -5.82 -54.30
CA GLU A 629 0.48 -6.78 -53.85
C GLU A 629 0.77 -7.84 -54.94
N ASP A 630 1.78 -8.69 -54.72
CA ASP A 630 2.27 -9.70 -55.69
C ASP A 630 1.20 -10.73 -56.11
N ASP A 631 0.09 -10.86 -55.37
CA ASP A 631 -1.05 -11.72 -55.71
C ASP A 631 -2.14 -11.02 -56.56
N GLY A 632 -1.94 -9.74 -56.89
CA GLY A 632 -2.84 -8.91 -57.69
C GLY A 632 -4.00 -8.28 -56.92
N ARG A 633 -4.06 -8.41 -55.59
CA ARG A 633 -5.07 -7.75 -54.76
C ARG A 633 -4.63 -6.34 -54.36
N VAL A 634 -5.58 -5.41 -54.41
CA VAL A 634 -5.38 -4.01 -54.02
C VAL A 634 -5.87 -3.82 -52.58
N GLU A 635 -5.00 -4.07 -51.62
CA GLU A 635 -5.31 -3.85 -50.19
C GLU A 635 -4.91 -2.44 -49.72
N MET A 636 -4.20 -1.67 -50.54
CA MET A 636 -3.72 -0.32 -50.22
C MET A 636 -3.96 0.68 -51.38
N CYS A 637 -4.17 1.95 -51.04
CA CYS A 637 -4.22 3.08 -51.99
C CYS A 637 -3.46 4.30 -51.43
N VAL A 638 -2.84 5.09 -52.30
CA VAL A 638 -2.27 6.40 -51.97
C VAL A 638 -3.22 7.49 -52.43
N VAL A 639 -3.58 8.43 -51.54
CA VAL A 639 -4.45 9.58 -51.82
C VAL A 639 -3.61 10.85 -51.72
N ALA A 640 -3.34 11.51 -52.85
CA ALA A 640 -2.51 12.71 -52.93
C ALA A 640 -3.31 13.97 -53.36
N PHE A 641 -2.93 15.10 -52.78
CA PHE A 641 -3.53 16.43 -52.95
C PHE A 641 -2.49 17.38 -53.55
N HIS A 642 -2.82 18.03 -54.66
CA HIS A 642 -1.92 18.92 -55.38
C HIS A 642 -2.63 20.25 -55.69
N GLU A 643 -2.14 21.36 -55.15
CA GLU A 643 -2.66 22.69 -55.46
C GLU A 643 -2.29 23.09 -56.90
N LEU A 644 -3.19 23.80 -57.59
CA LEU A 644 -2.96 24.37 -58.91
C LEU A 644 -2.82 25.89 -58.80
N GLU A 645 -1.81 26.48 -59.45
CA GLU A 645 -1.67 27.94 -59.49
C GLU A 645 -2.80 28.61 -60.30
N PRO A 646 -3.26 29.81 -59.92
CA PRO A 646 -4.25 30.55 -60.67
C PRO A 646 -3.66 31.09 -61.99
N ALA A 647 -4.37 30.90 -63.09
CA ALA A 647 -4.00 31.45 -64.40
C ALA A 647 -4.15 33.00 -64.43
N PRO A 648 -3.32 33.73 -65.21
CA PRO A 648 -3.29 35.19 -65.17
C PRO A 648 -4.36 35.90 -66.02
N HIS A 649 -4.77 37.07 -65.51
CA HIS A 649 -5.45 38.21 -66.16
C HIS A 649 -6.92 38.09 -66.63
N ALA A 650 -7.75 38.97 -66.05
CA ALA A 650 -8.31 40.10 -66.80
C ALA A 650 -8.21 41.37 -65.92
N THR A 651 -8.07 42.55 -66.54
CA THR A 651 -7.50 43.75 -65.90
C THR A 651 -8.51 44.90 -65.83
N GLU A 652 -8.68 45.50 -64.65
CA GLU A 652 -9.31 46.83 -64.51
C GLU A 652 -8.29 47.94 -64.85
N PRO A 653 -8.62 48.93 -65.70
CA PRO A 653 -7.80 50.12 -65.89
C PRO A 653 -8.17 51.24 -64.89
N ALA A 654 -7.15 51.80 -64.24
CA ALA A 654 -7.23 52.94 -63.32
C ALA A 654 -7.08 54.30 -64.07
N PRO A 655 -7.41 55.45 -63.44
CA PRO A 655 -7.44 56.76 -64.09
C PRO A 655 -6.14 57.58 -63.96
N ASP A 656 -5.82 58.39 -64.99
CA ASP A 656 -5.59 59.86 -64.96
C ASP A 656 -4.72 60.35 -66.14
N GLY A 657 -4.87 61.61 -66.60
CA GLY A 657 -3.87 62.20 -67.52
C GLY A 657 -4.15 63.41 -68.44
N THR A 658 -4.90 64.44 -68.03
CA THR A 658 -4.74 65.85 -68.50
C THR A 658 -4.88 66.14 -70.04
N PRO A 659 -4.57 67.34 -70.59
CA PRO A 659 -5.63 68.33 -70.85
C PRO A 659 -5.65 68.94 -72.27
N ASP A 660 -6.72 68.72 -73.06
CA ASP A 660 -6.93 69.45 -74.34
C ASP A 660 -8.43 69.59 -74.73
N ASN A 661 -9.31 69.66 -73.73
CA ASN A 661 -10.74 69.33 -73.92
C ASN A 661 -11.72 70.39 -73.37
N GLU A 662 -11.45 71.68 -73.57
CA GLU A 662 -12.38 72.77 -73.18
C GLU A 662 -13.38 73.15 -74.28
N LEU A 663 -13.00 73.16 -75.57
CA LEU A 663 -13.94 73.52 -76.65
C LEU A 663 -15.01 72.44 -76.89
N GLY A 664 -14.64 71.16 -76.82
CA GLY A 664 -15.60 70.05 -76.96
C GLY A 664 -16.60 69.97 -75.80
N ARG A 665 -16.19 70.44 -74.62
CA ARG A 665 -17.02 70.45 -73.40
C ARG A 665 -18.17 71.44 -73.49
N ILE A 666 -17.98 72.56 -74.17
CA ILE A 666 -19.02 73.59 -74.34
C ILE A 666 -20.12 73.10 -75.31
N GLN A 667 -19.75 72.48 -76.44
CA GLN A 667 -20.75 71.89 -77.35
C GLN A 667 -21.48 70.70 -76.71
N ALA A 668 -20.78 69.85 -75.95
CA ALA A 668 -21.42 68.77 -75.19
C ALA A 668 -22.46 69.31 -74.18
N LEU A 669 -22.14 70.40 -73.48
CA LEU A 669 -23.05 71.04 -72.53
C LEU A 669 -24.29 71.67 -73.18
N GLU A 670 -24.20 72.20 -74.41
CA GLU A 670 -25.37 72.72 -75.13
C GLU A 670 -26.30 71.60 -75.63
N GLU A 671 -25.74 70.49 -76.11
CA GLU A 671 -26.48 69.28 -76.48
C GLU A 671 -27.15 68.66 -75.23
N GLU A 672 -26.43 68.60 -74.10
CA GLU A 672 -26.92 68.13 -72.80
C GLU A 672 -28.02 69.03 -72.22
N LEU A 673 -27.92 70.37 -72.35
CA LEU A 673 -28.96 71.32 -71.93
C LEU A 673 -30.25 71.18 -72.77
N ARG A 674 -30.13 70.73 -74.02
CA ARG A 674 -31.27 70.45 -74.89
C ARG A 674 -31.89 69.08 -74.59
N GLY A 675 -31.06 68.06 -74.33
CA GLY A 675 -31.51 66.73 -73.89
C GLY A 675 -32.24 66.78 -72.55
N THR A 676 -31.68 67.46 -71.55
CA THR A 676 -32.27 67.61 -70.21
C THR A 676 -33.61 68.34 -70.24
N ARG A 677 -33.83 69.32 -71.12
CA ARG A 677 -35.15 69.97 -71.25
C ARG A 677 -36.23 69.06 -71.82
N VAL A 678 -35.89 68.21 -72.79
CA VAL A 678 -36.83 67.21 -73.33
C VAL A 678 -37.11 66.14 -72.26
N GLN A 679 -36.07 65.65 -71.59
CA GLN A 679 -36.22 64.73 -70.45
C GLN A 679 -37.07 65.32 -69.32
N LEU A 680 -36.94 66.62 -69.01
CA LEU A 680 -37.75 67.26 -67.96
C LEU A 680 -39.24 67.26 -68.31
N HIS A 681 -39.60 67.58 -69.56
CA HIS A 681 -41.00 67.54 -69.99
C HIS A 681 -41.54 66.12 -70.01
N THR A 682 -40.81 65.15 -70.57
CA THR A 682 -41.23 63.74 -70.53
C THR A 682 -41.32 63.20 -69.10
N ALA A 683 -40.44 63.65 -68.20
CA ALA A 683 -40.49 63.29 -66.78
C ALA A 683 -41.69 63.90 -66.05
N VAL A 684 -42.14 65.11 -66.41
CA VAL A 684 -43.36 65.72 -65.85
C VAL A 684 -44.60 64.96 -66.34
N ASP A 685 -44.72 64.69 -67.65
CA ASP A 685 -45.86 63.95 -68.18
C ASP A 685 -45.91 62.51 -67.61
N LEU A 686 -44.74 61.86 -67.48
CA LEU A 686 -44.61 60.56 -66.79
C LEU A 686 -44.92 60.66 -65.30
N HIS A 687 -44.59 61.75 -64.62
CA HIS A 687 -44.90 61.94 -63.20
C HIS A 687 -46.40 62.21 -62.99
N GLU A 688 -47.08 62.94 -63.88
CA GLU A 688 -48.54 63.11 -63.79
C GLU A 688 -49.24 61.76 -64.03
N THR A 689 -48.84 61.03 -65.07
CA THR A 689 -49.36 59.67 -65.35
C THR A 689 -49.08 58.73 -64.19
N ALA A 690 -47.85 58.69 -63.67
CA ALA A 690 -47.48 57.86 -62.53
C ALA A 690 -48.13 58.30 -61.23
N SER A 691 -48.59 59.55 -61.11
CA SER A 691 -49.33 60.06 -59.95
C SER A 691 -50.81 59.65 -60.00
N GLU A 692 -51.42 59.62 -61.19
CA GLU A 692 -52.75 59.03 -61.38
C GLU A 692 -52.72 57.50 -61.26
N GLU A 693 -51.72 56.83 -61.84
CA GLU A 693 -51.48 55.39 -61.63
C GLU A 693 -51.18 55.08 -60.17
N LEU A 694 -50.35 55.86 -59.47
CA LEU A 694 -50.12 55.70 -58.02
C LEU A 694 -51.40 55.91 -57.23
N LYS A 695 -52.27 56.85 -57.62
CA LYS A 695 -53.53 57.07 -56.92
C LYS A 695 -54.50 55.90 -57.13
N SER A 696 -54.66 55.44 -58.38
CA SER A 696 -55.45 54.25 -58.70
C SER A 696 -54.90 53.01 -58.01
N ALA A 697 -53.59 52.81 -58.05
CA ALA A 697 -52.91 51.73 -57.35
C ALA A 697 -53.03 51.87 -55.84
N ASN A 698 -53.07 53.08 -55.27
CA ASN A 698 -53.25 53.28 -53.82
C ASN A 698 -54.70 53.03 -53.37
N GLU A 699 -55.70 53.33 -54.22
CA GLU A 699 -57.09 52.94 -54.01
C GLU A 699 -57.27 51.41 -54.15
N GLU A 700 -56.62 50.79 -55.14
CA GLU A 700 -56.56 49.33 -55.30
C GLU A 700 -55.78 48.67 -54.15
N TYR A 701 -54.66 49.24 -53.70
CA TYR A 701 -53.92 48.79 -52.51
C TYR A 701 -54.74 48.96 -51.25
N GLN A 702 -55.58 50.00 -51.10
CA GLN A 702 -56.49 50.09 -49.97
C GLN A 702 -57.54 48.97 -50.01
N SER A 703 -58.15 48.71 -51.16
CA SER A 703 -59.09 47.59 -51.33
C SER A 703 -58.44 46.23 -51.09
N VAL A 704 -57.24 46.00 -51.63
CA VAL A 704 -56.44 44.78 -51.43
C VAL A 704 -55.92 44.68 -50.00
N ASN A 705 -55.70 45.80 -49.30
CA ASN A 705 -55.30 45.80 -47.89
C ASN A 705 -56.49 45.58 -46.95
N GLU A 706 -57.71 46.02 -47.32
CA GLU A 706 -58.95 45.63 -46.63
C GLU A 706 -59.27 44.14 -46.86
N GLU A 707 -59.11 43.64 -48.09
CA GLU A 707 -59.29 42.22 -48.41
C GLU A 707 -58.18 41.35 -47.78
N LEU A 708 -56.92 41.81 -47.74
CA LEU A 708 -55.84 41.18 -46.98
C LEU A 708 -56.07 41.26 -45.47
N GLN A 709 -56.66 42.33 -44.95
CA GLN A 709 -56.99 42.41 -43.52
C GLN A 709 -58.09 41.41 -43.19
N SER A 710 -59.15 41.33 -43.99
CA SER A 710 -60.21 40.32 -43.82
C SER A 710 -59.66 38.90 -43.98
N ALA A 711 -58.78 38.65 -44.95
CA ALA A 711 -58.13 37.36 -45.14
C ALA A 711 -57.12 37.05 -44.02
N ASN A 712 -56.46 38.06 -43.45
CA ASN A 712 -55.62 37.89 -42.26
C ASN A 712 -56.45 37.60 -41.02
N GLU A 713 -57.62 38.23 -40.82
CA GLU A 713 -58.53 37.95 -39.70
C GLU A 713 -59.13 36.52 -39.82
N GLU A 714 -59.51 36.10 -41.03
CA GLU A 714 -59.97 34.72 -41.31
C GLU A 714 -58.81 33.70 -41.19
N LEU A 715 -57.59 34.04 -41.61
CA LEU A 715 -56.41 33.23 -41.38
C LEU A 715 -56.05 33.17 -39.90
N GLU A 716 -56.16 34.28 -39.14
CA GLU A 716 -55.84 34.34 -37.72
C GLU A 716 -56.78 33.42 -36.94
N THR A 717 -58.09 33.51 -37.16
CA THR A 717 -59.07 32.55 -36.60
C THR A 717 -58.83 31.11 -37.06
N SER A 718 -58.52 30.87 -38.33
CA SER A 718 -58.16 29.53 -38.82
C SER A 718 -56.88 28.99 -38.19
N THR A 719 -55.89 29.84 -37.90
CA THR A 719 -54.68 29.46 -37.17
C THR A 719 -54.94 29.24 -35.69
N GLU A 720 -55.84 29.98 -35.04
CA GLU A 720 -56.27 29.72 -33.66
C GLU A 720 -56.98 28.37 -33.55
N GLU A 721 -57.91 28.05 -34.46
CA GLU A 721 -58.58 26.74 -34.53
C GLU A 721 -57.57 25.61 -34.80
N MET A 722 -56.68 25.79 -35.78
CA MET A 722 -55.65 24.80 -36.11
C MET A 722 -54.66 24.62 -34.95
N GLN A 723 -54.32 25.68 -34.23
CA GLN A 723 -53.43 25.62 -33.06
C GLN A 723 -54.12 24.90 -31.90
N SER A 724 -55.40 25.18 -31.64
CA SER A 724 -56.19 24.44 -30.63
C SER A 724 -56.27 22.95 -30.93
N ILE A 725 -56.57 22.56 -32.18
CA ILE A 725 -56.57 21.16 -32.63
C ILE A 725 -55.18 20.53 -32.49
N ASN A 726 -54.11 21.27 -32.79
CA ASN A 726 -52.73 20.80 -32.67
C ASN A 726 -52.32 20.61 -31.20
N GLU A 727 -52.75 21.49 -30.30
CA GLU A 727 -52.56 21.34 -28.84
C GLU A 727 -53.29 20.10 -28.29
N GLU A 728 -54.53 19.83 -28.73
CA GLU A 728 -55.27 18.62 -28.36
C GLU A 728 -54.62 17.35 -28.93
N LEU A 729 -54.22 17.35 -30.21
CA LEU A 729 -53.49 16.24 -30.85
C LEU A 729 -52.14 15.98 -30.20
N GLN A 730 -51.39 17.02 -29.83
CA GLN A 730 -50.12 16.87 -29.09
C GLN A 730 -50.35 16.27 -27.71
N THR A 731 -51.42 16.67 -27.01
CA THR A 731 -51.80 16.11 -25.71
C THR A 731 -52.15 14.61 -25.82
N VAL A 732 -52.98 14.22 -26.79
CA VAL A 732 -53.32 12.80 -27.04
C VAL A 732 -52.11 11.98 -27.47
N ASN A 733 -51.25 12.52 -28.35
CA ASN A 733 -50.02 11.86 -28.75
C ASN A 733 -49.02 11.71 -27.59
N ALA A 734 -48.93 12.69 -26.68
CA ALA A 734 -48.12 12.58 -25.48
C ALA A 734 -48.65 11.49 -24.53
N GLU A 735 -49.97 11.35 -24.36
CA GLU A 735 -50.56 10.27 -23.56
C GLU A 735 -50.32 8.89 -24.18
N LEU A 736 -50.49 8.76 -25.51
CA LEU A 736 -50.21 7.52 -26.24
C LEU A 736 -48.73 7.15 -26.21
N ALA A 737 -47.83 8.13 -26.39
CA ALA A 737 -46.39 7.94 -26.24
C ALA A 737 -46.05 7.49 -24.82
N SER A 738 -46.62 8.10 -23.78
CA SER A 738 -46.43 7.71 -22.39
C SER A 738 -46.90 6.28 -22.10
N LYS A 739 -48.07 5.88 -22.61
CA LYS A 739 -48.59 4.50 -22.49
C LYS A 739 -47.73 3.48 -23.23
N ASN A 740 -47.25 3.81 -24.44
CA ASN A 740 -46.37 2.94 -25.22
C ASN A 740 -44.99 2.83 -24.55
N GLU A 741 -44.46 3.94 -24.02
CA GLU A 741 -43.22 3.92 -23.23
C GLU A 741 -43.38 3.10 -21.96
N ALA A 742 -44.49 3.22 -21.23
CA ALA A 742 -44.77 2.39 -20.05
C ALA A 742 -44.84 0.89 -20.40
N LEU A 743 -45.49 0.52 -21.51
CA LEU A 743 -45.50 -0.86 -22.00
C LEU A 743 -44.11 -1.37 -22.43
N ASN A 744 -43.31 -0.51 -23.06
CA ASN A 744 -41.93 -0.84 -23.44
C ASN A 744 -41.01 -0.95 -22.22
N ARG A 745 -41.18 -0.11 -21.19
CA ARG A 745 -40.51 -0.24 -19.89
C ARG A 745 -40.86 -1.57 -19.25
N VAL A 746 -42.15 -1.90 -19.07
CA VAL A 746 -42.56 -3.19 -18.47
C VAL A 746 -42.06 -4.40 -19.27
N ASN A 747 -42.11 -4.37 -20.61
CA ASN A 747 -41.55 -5.45 -21.43
C ASN A 747 -40.01 -5.53 -21.35
N SER A 748 -39.33 -4.39 -21.26
CA SER A 748 -37.88 -4.31 -21.02
C SER A 748 -37.55 -4.88 -19.65
N ASP A 749 -38.25 -4.46 -18.59
CA ASP A 749 -38.07 -4.92 -17.22
C ASP A 749 -38.28 -6.42 -17.08
N ILE A 750 -39.31 -6.99 -17.75
CA ILE A 750 -39.54 -8.45 -17.78
C ILE A 750 -38.38 -9.18 -18.48
N ARG A 751 -37.90 -8.68 -19.63
CA ARG A 751 -36.73 -9.26 -20.32
C ARG A 751 -35.47 -9.14 -19.48
N ASN A 752 -35.20 -7.96 -18.93
CA ASN A 752 -34.07 -7.69 -18.05
C ASN A 752 -34.12 -8.58 -16.80
N LEU A 753 -35.28 -8.86 -16.22
CA LEU A 753 -35.43 -9.82 -15.12
C LEU A 753 -35.06 -11.25 -15.55
N LEU A 754 -35.56 -11.71 -16.70
CA LEU A 754 -35.29 -13.05 -17.21
C LEU A 754 -33.82 -13.22 -17.64
N ASP A 755 -33.19 -12.15 -18.13
CA ASP A 755 -31.78 -12.15 -18.56
C ASP A 755 -30.84 -12.00 -17.36
N SER A 756 -31.13 -11.11 -16.40
CA SER A 756 -30.29 -10.85 -15.21
C SER A 756 -30.38 -11.92 -14.13
N THR A 757 -31.48 -12.67 -14.05
CA THR A 757 -31.55 -13.83 -13.14
C THR A 757 -30.64 -14.98 -13.60
N HIS A 758 -30.12 -14.95 -14.83
CA HIS A 758 -29.26 -15.98 -15.43
C HIS A 758 -29.86 -17.41 -15.41
N ILE A 759 -31.17 -17.54 -15.18
CA ILE A 759 -31.85 -18.84 -15.13
C ILE A 759 -32.08 -19.32 -16.56
N ALA A 760 -31.34 -20.36 -16.97
CA ALA A 760 -31.51 -21.00 -18.26
C ALA A 760 -32.92 -21.60 -18.38
N THR A 761 -33.76 -20.97 -19.21
CA THR A 761 -35.17 -21.28 -19.36
C THR A 761 -35.54 -21.40 -20.83
N LEU A 762 -36.31 -22.41 -21.18
CA LEU A 762 -36.75 -22.73 -22.54
C LEU A 762 -38.27 -22.89 -22.57
N PHE A 763 -38.92 -22.15 -23.45
CA PHE A 763 -40.35 -22.23 -23.72
C PHE A 763 -40.57 -22.99 -25.03
N LEU A 764 -41.22 -24.15 -24.93
CA LEU A 764 -41.66 -24.94 -26.07
C LEU A 764 -43.18 -24.83 -26.20
N ASP A 765 -43.70 -24.87 -27.42
CA ASP A 765 -45.14 -24.98 -27.68
C ASP A 765 -45.66 -26.44 -27.57
N ARG A 766 -46.91 -26.67 -28.00
CA ARG A 766 -47.54 -28.00 -27.99
C ARG A 766 -46.86 -29.02 -28.91
N ASP A 767 -46.30 -28.56 -30.02
CA ASP A 767 -45.63 -29.38 -31.04
C ASP A 767 -44.11 -29.51 -30.78
N LEU A 768 -43.66 -29.02 -29.62
CA LEU A 768 -42.27 -29.00 -29.14
C LEU A 768 -41.35 -28.09 -29.97
N LEU A 769 -41.91 -27.08 -30.62
CA LEU A 769 -41.17 -26.02 -31.30
C LEU A 769 -40.72 -24.95 -30.30
N ILE A 770 -39.55 -24.36 -30.54
CA ILE A 770 -38.93 -23.39 -29.64
C ILE A 770 -39.59 -22.01 -29.83
N ARG A 771 -40.38 -21.58 -28.85
CA ARG A 771 -41.06 -20.27 -28.88
C ARG A 771 -40.15 -19.14 -28.41
N SER A 772 -39.45 -19.36 -27.31
CA SER A 772 -38.50 -18.41 -26.72
C SER A 772 -37.56 -19.13 -25.74
N TYR A 773 -36.42 -18.51 -25.45
CA TYR A 773 -35.44 -18.99 -24.47
C TYR A 773 -34.73 -17.80 -23.84
N THR A 774 -34.19 -17.95 -22.64
CA THR A 774 -33.29 -16.96 -22.02
C THR A 774 -31.87 -17.14 -22.54
N PRO A 775 -31.01 -16.09 -22.57
CA PRO A 775 -29.64 -16.18 -23.08
C PRO A 775 -28.82 -17.29 -22.44
N ALA A 776 -28.97 -17.51 -21.13
CA ALA A 776 -28.31 -18.59 -20.38
C ALA A 776 -28.63 -20.01 -20.92
N MET A 777 -29.70 -20.18 -21.70
CA MET A 777 -30.04 -21.46 -22.34
C MET A 777 -29.05 -21.84 -23.46
N THR A 778 -28.34 -20.88 -24.06
CA THR A 778 -27.34 -21.11 -25.12
C THR A 778 -26.09 -21.85 -24.63
N ASP A 779 -25.83 -21.83 -23.32
CA ASP A 779 -24.72 -22.56 -22.71
C ASP A 779 -25.04 -24.06 -22.57
N LEU A 780 -26.33 -24.41 -22.45
CA LEU A 780 -26.82 -25.78 -22.23
C LEU A 780 -27.25 -26.47 -23.53
N PHE A 781 -27.76 -25.70 -24.51
CA PHE A 781 -28.20 -26.16 -25.83
C PHE A 781 -27.60 -25.27 -26.92
N HIS A 782 -27.28 -25.82 -28.09
CA HIS A 782 -26.69 -25.08 -29.21
C HIS A 782 -27.69 -24.18 -29.96
N LEU A 783 -28.38 -23.30 -29.24
CA LEU A 783 -29.43 -22.41 -29.73
C LEU A 783 -28.85 -21.15 -30.39
N ARG A 784 -29.49 -20.71 -31.47
CA ARG A 784 -29.27 -19.43 -32.17
C ARG A 784 -30.61 -18.75 -32.40
N ASP A 785 -30.62 -17.44 -32.65
CA ASP A 785 -31.89 -16.69 -32.84
C ASP A 785 -32.76 -17.20 -34.00
N GLY A 786 -32.14 -17.82 -35.02
CA GLY A 786 -32.83 -18.48 -36.13
C GLY A 786 -33.44 -19.86 -35.80
N ASP A 787 -33.23 -20.39 -34.59
CA ASP A 787 -33.81 -21.67 -34.16
C ASP A 787 -35.20 -21.51 -33.52
N LYS A 788 -35.72 -20.28 -33.39
CA LYS A 788 -37.11 -20.03 -32.99
C LYS A 788 -38.06 -20.59 -34.04
N GLY A 789 -39.03 -21.39 -33.60
CA GLY A 789 -39.92 -22.17 -34.45
C GLY A 789 -39.36 -23.53 -34.91
N ARG A 790 -38.14 -23.92 -34.52
CA ARG A 790 -37.61 -25.27 -34.82
C ARG A 790 -37.97 -26.30 -33.74
N PRO A 791 -38.15 -27.58 -34.10
CA PRO A 791 -38.31 -28.67 -33.15
C PRO A 791 -37.07 -28.86 -32.25
N ILE A 792 -37.28 -29.01 -30.93
CA ILE A 792 -36.17 -29.17 -29.96
C ILE A 792 -35.30 -30.42 -30.18
N ASN A 793 -35.83 -31.45 -30.85
CA ASN A 793 -35.11 -32.69 -31.16
C ASN A 793 -34.08 -32.55 -32.30
N GLU A 794 -34.11 -31.46 -33.07
CA GLU A 794 -33.08 -31.17 -34.09
C GLU A 794 -31.82 -30.49 -33.49
N ILE A 795 -31.83 -30.17 -32.20
CA ILE A 795 -30.79 -29.38 -31.54
C ILE A 795 -30.06 -30.23 -30.51
N SER A 796 -28.81 -30.58 -30.82
CA SER A 796 -27.96 -31.39 -29.93
C SER A 796 -27.70 -30.67 -28.60
N PRO A 797 -28.13 -31.23 -27.45
CA PRO A 797 -27.83 -30.64 -26.14
C PRO A 797 -26.35 -30.80 -25.79
N ARG A 798 -25.81 -29.88 -24.99
CA ARG A 798 -24.46 -30.01 -24.40
C ARG A 798 -24.45 -30.91 -23.16
N ILE A 799 -25.60 -31.07 -22.51
CA ILE A 799 -25.82 -32.00 -21.40
C ILE A 799 -26.31 -33.34 -21.96
N ASN A 800 -25.81 -34.45 -21.41
CA ASN A 800 -26.29 -35.79 -21.76
C ASN A 800 -27.64 -36.07 -21.08
N TYR A 801 -28.75 -35.84 -21.80
CA TYR A 801 -30.10 -36.10 -21.30
C TYR A 801 -31.01 -36.73 -22.38
N PRO A 802 -30.86 -38.04 -22.64
CA PRO A 802 -31.62 -38.73 -23.70
C PRO A 802 -33.13 -38.90 -23.40
N GLU A 803 -33.55 -38.88 -22.13
CA GLU A 803 -34.94 -39.09 -21.72
C GLU A 803 -35.83 -37.83 -21.86
N LEU A 804 -35.28 -36.70 -22.30
CA LEU A 804 -35.96 -35.40 -22.43
C LEU A 804 -37.35 -35.49 -23.07
N ARG A 805 -37.49 -36.24 -24.18
CA ARG A 805 -38.75 -36.39 -24.91
C ARG A 805 -39.82 -37.11 -24.09
N GLU A 806 -39.44 -38.12 -23.31
CA GLU A 806 -40.39 -38.91 -22.52
C GLU A 806 -40.87 -38.14 -21.30
N ASP A 807 -39.96 -37.42 -20.62
CA ASP A 807 -40.31 -36.61 -19.47
C ASP A 807 -41.17 -35.39 -19.88
N VAL A 808 -40.88 -34.71 -20.99
CA VAL A 808 -41.74 -33.64 -21.53
C VAL A 808 -43.13 -34.17 -21.92
N ALA A 809 -43.20 -35.29 -22.63
CA ALA A 809 -44.49 -35.90 -22.99
C ALA A 809 -45.28 -36.38 -21.76
N ARG A 810 -44.61 -36.69 -20.65
CA ARG A 810 -45.24 -37.01 -19.36
C ARG A 810 -45.83 -35.75 -18.71
N VAL A 811 -45.06 -34.66 -18.63
CA VAL A 811 -45.53 -33.36 -18.08
C VAL A 811 -46.75 -32.83 -18.82
N LEU A 812 -46.80 -32.95 -20.15
CA LEU A 812 -47.96 -32.51 -20.96
C LEU A 812 -49.21 -33.39 -20.81
N ARG A 813 -49.07 -34.68 -20.46
CA ARG A 813 -50.21 -35.58 -20.20
C ARG A 813 -50.72 -35.47 -18.77
N ASP A 814 -49.80 -35.48 -17.81
CA ASP A 814 -50.10 -35.63 -16.38
C ASP A 814 -50.34 -34.27 -15.70
N LEU A 815 -49.98 -33.16 -16.38
CA LEU A 815 -50.02 -31.77 -15.89
C LEU A 815 -49.26 -31.52 -14.57
N ALA A 816 -48.40 -32.47 -14.20
CA ALA A 816 -47.59 -32.43 -12.99
C ALA A 816 -46.20 -31.84 -13.26
N VAL A 817 -45.59 -31.26 -12.22
CA VAL A 817 -44.20 -30.78 -12.26
C VAL A 817 -43.25 -31.98 -12.24
N ALA A 818 -42.29 -32.03 -13.16
CA ALA A 818 -41.21 -33.01 -13.14
C ALA A 818 -39.88 -32.36 -12.75
N GLU A 819 -39.11 -33.01 -11.88
CA GLU A 819 -37.78 -32.58 -11.46
C GLU A 819 -36.72 -33.66 -11.77
N ARG A 820 -35.55 -33.25 -12.25
CA ARG A 820 -34.40 -34.13 -12.54
C ARG A 820 -33.08 -33.44 -12.18
N THR A 821 -32.15 -34.17 -11.57
CA THR A 821 -30.78 -33.69 -11.38
C THR A 821 -29.89 -34.18 -12.52
N LEU A 822 -29.26 -33.27 -13.25
CA LEU A 822 -28.40 -33.54 -14.39
C LEU A 822 -26.97 -33.11 -14.04
N ARG A 823 -26.00 -34.01 -14.20
CA ARG A 823 -24.56 -33.71 -14.00
C ARG A 823 -23.88 -33.52 -15.35
N GLY A 824 -23.05 -32.49 -15.48
CA GLY A 824 -22.13 -32.36 -16.61
C GLY A 824 -21.03 -33.45 -16.58
N LYS A 825 -20.23 -33.51 -17.66
CA LYS A 825 -19.07 -34.43 -17.73
C LYS A 825 -17.87 -33.83 -16.99
N GLY A 826 -17.27 -34.61 -16.08
CA GLY A 826 -16.08 -34.20 -15.32
C GLY A 826 -16.42 -33.23 -14.19
N ASP A 827 -15.61 -32.18 -14.04
CA ASP A 827 -15.74 -31.14 -13.00
C ASP A 827 -16.78 -30.06 -13.38
N ALA A 828 -17.82 -30.47 -14.12
CA ALA A 828 -18.81 -29.59 -14.72
C ALA A 828 -20.02 -29.37 -13.79
N PRO A 829 -20.71 -28.22 -13.90
CA PRO A 829 -21.82 -27.86 -13.02
C PRO A 829 -22.94 -28.91 -12.99
N THR A 830 -23.58 -29.01 -11.83
CA THR A 830 -24.74 -29.87 -11.58
C THR A 830 -26.00 -29.03 -11.60
N TYR A 831 -26.93 -29.37 -12.49
CA TYR A 831 -28.18 -28.64 -12.70
C TYR A 831 -29.37 -29.41 -12.14
N LEU A 832 -30.28 -28.69 -11.49
CA LEU A 832 -31.66 -29.14 -11.24
C LEU A 832 -32.53 -28.65 -12.40
N LEU A 833 -32.99 -29.59 -13.24
CA LEU A 833 -34.01 -29.35 -14.25
C LEU A 833 -35.40 -29.46 -13.60
N ARG A 834 -36.23 -28.45 -13.84
CA ARG A 834 -37.67 -28.41 -13.53
C ARG A 834 -38.46 -28.23 -14.81
N MET A 835 -39.54 -28.99 -14.98
CA MET A 835 -40.42 -28.92 -16.14
C MET A 835 -41.87 -28.69 -15.70
N ARG A 836 -42.55 -27.71 -16.32
CA ARG A 836 -43.92 -27.30 -15.98
C ARG A 836 -44.77 -27.05 -17.23
N PRO A 837 -46.07 -27.39 -17.24
CA PRO A 837 -46.96 -27.00 -18.34
C PRO A 837 -47.09 -25.47 -18.41
N TYR A 838 -47.05 -24.92 -19.62
CA TYR A 838 -47.33 -23.52 -19.90
C TYR A 838 -48.84 -23.35 -20.15
N LEU A 839 -49.50 -22.43 -19.45
CA LEU A 839 -50.94 -22.17 -19.55
C LEU A 839 -51.18 -20.74 -20.06
N THR A 840 -52.12 -20.58 -20.99
CA THR A 840 -52.65 -19.26 -21.37
C THR A 840 -53.50 -18.65 -20.24
N ILE A 841 -53.80 -17.34 -20.36
CA ILE A 841 -54.75 -16.62 -19.48
C ILE A 841 -56.12 -17.31 -19.41
N ASN A 842 -56.52 -18.01 -20.48
CA ASN A 842 -57.77 -18.78 -20.54
C ASN A 842 -57.63 -20.23 -20.03
N ASN A 843 -56.55 -20.53 -19.28
CA ASN A 843 -56.22 -21.85 -18.73
C ASN A 843 -56.05 -22.99 -19.76
N LEU A 844 -55.94 -22.67 -21.05
CA LEU A 844 -55.59 -23.65 -22.09
C LEU A 844 -54.08 -23.89 -22.07
N ILE A 845 -53.68 -25.17 -22.04
CA ILE A 845 -52.29 -25.62 -22.18
C ILE A 845 -51.74 -25.10 -23.52
N ASP A 846 -50.59 -24.42 -23.50
CA ASP A 846 -50.00 -23.77 -24.68
C ASP A 846 -48.55 -24.22 -24.91
N GLY A 847 -48.06 -25.15 -24.09
CA GLY A 847 -46.73 -25.75 -24.24
C GLY A 847 -46.12 -26.22 -22.92
N VAL A 848 -44.80 -26.24 -22.84
CA VAL A 848 -44.03 -26.61 -21.65
C VAL A 848 -42.87 -25.61 -21.42
N VAL A 849 -42.61 -25.30 -20.16
CA VAL A 849 -41.44 -24.52 -19.72
C VAL A 849 -40.44 -25.46 -19.06
N LEU A 850 -39.20 -25.41 -19.51
CA LEU A 850 -38.06 -26.11 -18.90
C LEU A 850 -37.15 -25.07 -18.25
N THR A 851 -36.74 -25.30 -17.01
CA THR A 851 -35.94 -24.39 -16.20
C THR A 851 -34.78 -25.15 -15.57
N PHE A 852 -33.55 -24.70 -15.80
CA PHE A 852 -32.33 -25.29 -15.25
C PHE A 852 -31.75 -24.36 -14.19
N VAL A 853 -31.55 -24.87 -12.97
CA VAL A 853 -30.95 -24.14 -11.85
C VAL A 853 -29.62 -24.80 -11.49
N ASP A 854 -28.53 -24.05 -11.49
CA ASP A 854 -27.24 -24.55 -11.00
C ASP A 854 -27.31 -24.75 -9.48
N ILE A 855 -27.01 -25.95 -9.00
CA ILE A 855 -26.97 -26.31 -7.58
C ILE A 855 -25.55 -26.65 -7.09
N THR A 856 -24.54 -26.37 -7.90
CA THR A 856 -23.12 -26.71 -7.63
C THR A 856 -22.62 -26.03 -6.36
N GLU A 857 -22.89 -24.74 -6.18
CA GLU A 857 -22.47 -24.00 -4.98
C GLU A 857 -23.15 -24.51 -3.71
N ILE A 858 -24.45 -24.85 -3.76
CA ILE A 858 -25.19 -25.43 -2.63
C ILE A 858 -24.60 -26.81 -2.25
N GLN A 859 -24.22 -27.64 -3.23
CA GLN A 859 -23.52 -28.90 -2.96
C GLN A 859 -22.09 -28.67 -2.42
N ARG A 860 -21.39 -27.62 -2.89
CA ARG A 860 -20.06 -27.25 -2.41
C ARG A 860 -20.11 -26.76 -0.95
N LEU A 861 -21.05 -25.89 -0.60
CA LEU A 861 -21.25 -25.39 0.77
C LEU A 861 -21.60 -26.51 1.75
N ASN A 862 -22.47 -27.44 1.37
CA ASN A 862 -22.75 -28.63 2.19
C ASN A 862 -21.49 -29.51 2.38
N SER A 863 -20.64 -29.61 1.36
CA SER A 863 -19.37 -30.35 1.43
C SER A 863 -18.30 -29.62 2.26
N GLU A 864 -18.25 -28.29 2.19
CA GLU A 864 -17.40 -27.44 3.04
C GLU A 864 -17.83 -27.50 4.50
N HIS A 865 -19.13 -27.48 4.79
CA HIS A 865 -19.67 -27.65 6.14
C HIS A 865 -19.31 -29.03 6.72
N ALA A 866 -19.45 -30.10 5.92
CA ALA A 866 -18.99 -31.44 6.31
C ALA A 866 -17.46 -31.49 6.54
N ARG A 867 -16.68 -30.77 5.74
CA ARG A 867 -15.22 -30.66 5.90
C ARG A 867 -14.84 -29.90 7.18
N LEU A 868 -15.55 -28.81 7.52
CA LEU A 868 -15.34 -28.07 8.77
C LEU A 868 -15.67 -28.94 9.98
N ALA A 869 -16.78 -29.70 9.95
CA ALA A 869 -17.12 -30.67 10.98
C ALA A 869 -16.04 -31.75 11.15
N ALA A 870 -15.47 -32.26 10.04
CA ALA A 870 -14.36 -33.21 10.07
C ALA A 870 -13.08 -32.60 10.68
N ILE A 871 -12.75 -31.34 10.37
CA ILE A 871 -11.61 -30.61 10.95
C ILE A 871 -11.79 -30.48 12.47
N VAL A 872 -12.96 -30.05 12.94
CA VAL A 872 -13.26 -29.90 14.38
C VAL A 872 -13.19 -31.25 15.13
N ASN A 873 -13.64 -32.35 14.51
CA ASN A 873 -13.57 -33.69 15.09
C ASN A 873 -12.16 -34.32 15.04
N SER A 874 -11.29 -33.88 14.12
CA SER A 874 -9.87 -34.27 14.08
C SER A 874 -8.96 -33.45 15.00
N SER A 875 -9.46 -32.36 15.60
CA SER A 875 -8.72 -31.58 16.60
C SER A 875 -8.34 -32.45 17.79
N ARG A 876 -7.13 -32.26 18.34
CA ARG A 876 -6.72 -32.88 19.61
C ARG A 876 -7.30 -32.16 20.83
N ASP A 877 -7.63 -30.87 20.69
CA ASP A 877 -8.28 -30.09 21.73
C ASP A 877 -9.78 -30.39 21.78
N ALA A 878 -10.34 -30.38 22.99
CA ALA A 878 -11.78 -30.38 23.20
C ALA A 878 -12.35 -29.03 22.73
N ILE A 879 -13.36 -29.07 21.87
CA ILE A 879 -14.01 -27.87 21.32
C ILE A 879 -15.51 -28.03 21.50
N PHE A 880 -16.13 -27.09 22.19
CA PHE A 880 -17.56 -27.08 22.45
C PHE A 880 -18.12 -25.65 22.51
N GLY A 881 -19.33 -25.47 22.00
CA GLY A 881 -20.10 -24.24 22.10
C GLY A 881 -21.15 -24.30 23.23
N PHE A 882 -21.60 -23.14 23.67
CA PHE A 882 -22.74 -23.02 24.59
C PHE A 882 -23.56 -21.75 24.27
N SER A 883 -24.87 -21.80 24.54
CA SER A 883 -25.79 -20.68 24.34
C SER A 883 -25.64 -19.61 25.44
N LEU A 884 -26.28 -18.45 25.25
CA LEU A 884 -26.41 -17.40 26.27
C LEU A 884 -27.14 -17.84 27.55
N ASP A 885 -27.87 -18.97 27.50
CA ASP A 885 -28.48 -19.61 28.68
C ASP A 885 -27.52 -20.60 29.38
N GLU A 886 -26.22 -20.50 29.10
CA GLU A 886 -25.15 -21.39 29.58
C GLU A 886 -25.36 -22.89 29.27
N ARG A 887 -26.12 -23.23 28.21
CA ARG A 887 -26.35 -24.63 27.80
C ARG A 887 -25.39 -25.05 26.71
N ILE A 888 -24.72 -26.19 26.88
CA ILE A 888 -23.77 -26.73 25.90
C ILE A 888 -24.51 -27.11 24.62
N THR A 889 -24.09 -26.56 23.47
CA THR A 889 -24.77 -26.72 22.17
C THR A 889 -24.04 -27.68 21.21
N SER A 890 -22.74 -27.89 21.40
CA SER A 890 -21.93 -28.81 20.58
C SER A 890 -20.83 -29.46 21.42
N TRP A 891 -20.35 -30.63 21.00
CA TRP A 891 -19.33 -31.40 21.73
C TRP A 891 -18.55 -32.25 20.73
N ASN A 892 -17.24 -31.98 20.54
CA ASN A 892 -16.42 -32.72 19.58
C ASN A 892 -15.85 -34.03 20.17
N ALA A 893 -15.38 -34.93 19.30
CA ALA A 893 -14.83 -36.24 19.72
C ALA A 893 -13.64 -36.16 20.71
N SER A 894 -12.90 -35.05 20.74
CA SER A 894 -11.82 -34.84 21.71
C SER A 894 -12.32 -34.29 23.05
N ALA A 895 -13.47 -33.60 23.10
CA ALA A 895 -14.15 -33.28 24.35
C ALA A 895 -14.63 -34.55 25.06
N GLU A 896 -15.17 -35.53 24.32
CA GLU A 896 -15.52 -36.85 24.87
C GLU A 896 -14.33 -37.53 25.52
N ARG A 897 -13.17 -37.54 24.83
CA ARG A 897 -11.93 -38.15 25.31
C ARG A 897 -11.31 -37.44 26.51
N ILE A 898 -11.27 -36.10 26.49
CA ILE A 898 -10.61 -35.29 27.52
C ILE A 898 -11.44 -35.28 28.81
N PHE A 899 -12.74 -35.01 28.72
CA PHE A 899 -13.62 -34.93 29.88
C PHE A 899 -14.12 -36.30 30.36
N GLY A 900 -14.13 -37.32 29.48
CA GLY A 900 -14.62 -38.67 29.78
C GLY A 900 -16.15 -38.79 29.75
N MET A 901 -16.83 -37.97 28.93
CA MET A 901 -18.29 -37.87 28.88
C MET A 901 -18.79 -37.79 27.42
N PRO A 902 -19.71 -38.66 26.97
CA PRO A 902 -20.17 -38.66 25.58
C PRO A 902 -21.08 -37.48 25.27
N ALA A 903 -21.10 -37.04 24.00
CA ALA A 903 -21.87 -35.87 23.56
C ALA A 903 -23.36 -35.95 23.90
N ALA A 904 -23.96 -37.14 23.82
CA ALA A 904 -25.37 -37.38 24.11
C ALA A 904 -25.76 -37.07 25.57
N ASP A 905 -24.83 -37.20 26.51
CA ASP A 905 -25.09 -36.96 27.94
C ASP A 905 -24.83 -35.49 28.34
N VAL A 906 -24.07 -34.75 27.52
CA VAL A 906 -23.54 -33.41 27.82
C VAL A 906 -24.26 -32.29 27.03
N VAL A 907 -24.62 -32.53 25.77
CA VAL A 907 -25.32 -31.52 24.95
C VAL A 907 -26.71 -31.22 25.55
N GLY A 908 -27.04 -29.94 25.66
CA GLY A 908 -28.25 -29.42 26.32
C GLY A 908 -28.14 -29.25 27.85
N LYS A 909 -27.08 -29.78 28.50
CA LYS A 909 -26.82 -29.60 29.94
C LYS A 909 -26.24 -28.20 30.23
N PRO A 910 -26.39 -27.67 31.46
CA PRO A 910 -25.73 -26.44 31.85
C PRO A 910 -24.20 -26.61 31.92
N LEU A 911 -23.48 -25.56 31.56
CA LEU A 911 -22.02 -25.49 31.50
C LEU A 911 -21.36 -25.75 32.87
N SER A 912 -22.08 -25.46 33.97
CA SER A 912 -21.67 -25.75 35.35
C SER A 912 -21.40 -27.23 35.64
N LEU A 913 -21.84 -28.15 34.78
CA LEU A 913 -21.48 -29.58 34.83
C LEU A 913 -19.96 -29.81 34.75
N LEU A 914 -19.21 -28.89 34.14
CA LEU A 914 -17.76 -28.97 33.96
C LEU A 914 -16.95 -28.35 35.12
N LEU A 915 -17.60 -27.99 36.23
CA LEU A 915 -16.93 -27.55 37.44
C LEU A 915 -16.33 -28.76 38.20
N PRO A 916 -15.06 -28.69 38.65
CA PRO A 916 -14.47 -29.74 39.49
C PRO A 916 -15.15 -29.77 40.87
N PRO A 917 -15.05 -30.88 41.64
CA PRO A 917 -15.81 -31.06 42.89
C PRO A 917 -15.58 -29.99 43.96
N ASN A 918 -14.37 -29.43 44.03
CA ASN A 918 -14.02 -28.29 44.87
C ASN A 918 -13.46 -27.18 43.97
N PRO A 919 -14.32 -26.38 43.31
CA PRO A 919 -13.86 -25.33 42.40
C PRO A 919 -13.36 -24.13 43.20
N SER A 920 -12.21 -23.58 42.80
CA SER A 920 -11.72 -22.32 43.38
C SER A 920 -12.69 -21.18 43.07
N GLU A 921 -12.63 -20.09 43.83
CA GLU A 921 -13.42 -18.88 43.53
C GLU A 921 -13.14 -18.34 42.12
N ASP A 922 -11.96 -18.57 41.57
CA ASP A 922 -11.63 -18.13 40.21
C ASP A 922 -12.15 -19.11 39.13
N THR A 923 -12.22 -20.41 39.42
CA THR A 923 -12.94 -21.37 38.57
C THR A 923 -14.45 -21.06 38.56
N LYS A 924 -15.09 -20.83 39.71
CA LYS A 924 -16.49 -20.36 39.76
C LYS A 924 -16.65 -19.04 39.00
N LYS A 925 -15.72 -18.10 39.27
CA LYS A 925 -15.45 -16.88 38.49
C LYS A 925 -15.59 -17.14 36.99
N PHE A 926 -14.80 -18.07 36.46
CA PHE A 926 -14.74 -18.42 35.04
C PHE A 926 -16.08 -18.91 34.48
N PHE A 927 -16.81 -19.76 35.20
CA PHE A 927 -18.00 -20.39 34.62
C PHE A 927 -19.32 -19.60 34.72
N VAL A 928 -19.38 -18.46 35.45
CA VAL A 928 -20.65 -17.83 35.86
C VAL A 928 -20.93 -16.41 35.29
N SER A 929 -20.02 -15.77 34.52
CA SER A 929 -20.27 -14.41 33.99
C SER A 929 -20.15 -14.28 32.47
N HIS A 930 -21.23 -13.77 31.86
CA HIS A 930 -21.33 -13.30 30.48
C HIS A 930 -20.66 -11.95 30.25
N GLU A 931 -20.62 -11.07 31.26
CA GLU A 931 -19.78 -9.86 31.23
C GLU A 931 -18.31 -10.27 31.18
N ARG A 932 -17.63 -10.09 30.04
CA ARG A 932 -16.18 -10.31 29.96
C ARG A 932 -15.49 -9.65 28.75
N SER A 933 -15.34 -8.34 28.82
CA SER A 933 -14.39 -7.55 28.00
C SER A 933 -12.90 -7.82 28.34
N LEU A 934 -12.58 -8.88 29.11
CA LEU A 934 -11.26 -9.14 29.70
C LEU A 934 -10.95 -10.66 29.85
N ARG A 935 -11.33 -11.50 28.88
CA ARG A 935 -10.98 -12.94 28.85
C ARG A 935 -10.14 -13.36 27.64
N LEU A 936 -8.97 -12.72 27.50
CA LEU A 936 -7.89 -13.18 26.60
C LEU A 936 -6.86 -14.10 27.30
N ALA A 937 -7.01 -14.35 28.59
CA ALA A 937 -6.10 -15.19 29.37
C ALA A 937 -6.45 -16.69 29.28
N GLU A 938 -5.44 -17.51 29.00
CA GLU A 938 -5.44 -18.96 29.17
C GLU A 938 -5.71 -19.28 30.66
N PHE A 939 -6.79 -20.01 30.96
CA PHE A 939 -7.17 -20.35 32.34
C PHE A 939 -6.87 -21.83 32.62
N GLU A 940 -5.98 -22.10 33.56
CA GLU A 940 -5.60 -23.47 33.93
C GLU A 940 -6.42 -23.99 35.12
N MET A 941 -6.92 -25.21 35.00
CA MET A 941 -7.60 -25.93 36.09
C MET A 941 -7.32 -27.42 36.03
N THR A 942 -7.47 -28.12 37.16
CA THR A 942 -7.48 -29.58 37.17
C THR A 942 -8.91 -30.08 37.04
N TRP A 943 -9.22 -30.79 35.96
CA TRP A 943 -10.44 -31.58 35.81
C TRP A 943 -10.25 -32.94 36.49
N VAL A 944 -11.31 -33.46 37.10
CA VAL A 944 -11.36 -34.84 37.58
C VAL A 944 -12.41 -35.56 36.76
N ARG A 945 -11.97 -36.50 35.91
CA ARG A 945 -12.85 -37.32 35.08
C ARG A 945 -13.79 -38.17 35.97
N PRO A 946 -14.95 -38.62 35.46
CA PRO A 946 -15.85 -39.51 36.22
C PRO A 946 -15.22 -40.82 36.72
N ASN A 947 -14.10 -41.25 36.14
CA ASN A 947 -13.31 -42.42 36.58
C ASN A 947 -12.33 -42.12 37.75
N GLY A 948 -12.26 -40.88 38.24
CA GLY A 948 -11.35 -40.42 39.29
C GLY A 948 -9.97 -39.92 38.81
N GLU A 949 -9.70 -39.94 37.51
CA GLU A 949 -8.43 -39.50 36.94
C GLU A 949 -8.34 -37.96 36.87
N SER A 950 -7.24 -37.40 37.38
CA SER A 950 -7.00 -35.95 37.36
C SER A 950 -6.23 -35.53 36.10
N VAL A 951 -6.79 -34.58 35.36
CA VAL A 951 -6.24 -34.05 34.11
C VAL A 951 -6.06 -32.53 34.23
N PRO A 952 -4.84 -31.99 34.11
CA PRO A 952 -4.63 -30.55 34.02
C PRO A 952 -5.09 -30.06 32.64
N LEU A 953 -6.02 -29.11 32.64
CA LEU A 953 -6.60 -28.50 31.45
C LEU A 953 -6.24 -27.02 31.37
N SER A 954 -5.91 -26.59 30.16
CA SER A 954 -5.85 -25.19 29.74
C SER A 954 -7.14 -24.85 29.00
N LEU A 955 -7.87 -23.82 29.48
CA LEU A 955 -9.15 -23.36 28.95
C LEU A 955 -9.02 -22.00 28.28
N ASN A 956 -9.50 -21.90 27.04
CA ASN A 956 -9.63 -20.64 26.31
C ASN A 956 -11.10 -20.41 25.94
N TYR A 957 -11.62 -19.21 26.27
CA TYR A 957 -12.97 -18.77 25.93
C TYR A 957 -12.93 -17.81 24.73
N SER A 958 -13.86 -17.96 23.80
CA SER A 958 -14.06 -17.00 22.71
C SER A 958 -15.56 -16.73 22.50
N PRO A 959 -16.00 -15.46 22.45
CA PRO A 959 -17.36 -15.13 22.05
C PRO A 959 -17.58 -15.45 20.56
N VAL A 960 -18.80 -15.86 20.21
CA VAL A 960 -19.27 -16.06 18.83
C VAL A 960 -20.27 -14.95 18.51
N TRP A 961 -19.89 -14.09 17.59
CA TRP A 961 -20.70 -12.95 17.12
C TRP A 961 -21.39 -13.28 15.81
N ASP A 962 -22.54 -12.65 15.57
CA ASP A 962 -23.19 -12.58 14.26
C ASP A 962 -22.48 -11.56 13.34
N PHE A 963 -22.82 -11.57 12.05
CA PHE A 963 -22.35 -10.59 11.07
C PHE A 963 -22.74 -9.15 11.44
N ASP A 964 -23.88 -8.97 12.10
CA ASP A 964 -24.36 -7.67 12.62
C ASP A 964 -23.75 -7.30 13.99
N GLY A 965 -22.75 -8.05 14.48
CA GLY A 965 -22.05 -7.77 15.74
C GLY A 965 -22.81 -8.17 17.01
N THR A 966 -23.94 -8.87 16.90
CA THR A 966 -24.71 -9.37 18.06
C THR A 966 -24.05 -10.63 18.63
N LEU A 967 -23.97 -10.77 19.96
CA LEU A 967 -23.43 -11.98 20.59
C LEU A 967 -24.43 -13.15 20.46
N LEU A 968 -24.04 -14.24 19.80
CA LEU A 968 -24.89 -15.41 19.58
C LEU A 968 -24.64 -16.52 20.61
N ALA A 969 -23.38 -16.77 20.95
CA ALA A 969 -22.95 -17.91 21.76
C ALA A 969 -21.56 -17.72 22.37
N GLY A 970 -21.22 -18.57 23.33
CA GLY A 970 -19.86 -18.77 23.80
C GLY A 970 -19.22 -20.02 23.18
N LYS A 971 -17.90 -19.99 22.98
CA LYS A 971 -17.08 -21.16 22.63
C LYS A 971 -16.02 -21.38 23.70
N LEU A 972 -15.81 -22.62 24.09
CA LEU A 972 -14.68 -23.05 24.90
C LEU A 972 -13.80 -24.03 24.13
N ILE A 973 -12.49 -23.87 24.31
CA ILE A 973 -11.47 -24.82 23.89
C ILE A 973 -10.75 -25.30 25.15
N ALA A 974 -10.72 -26.61 25.38
CA ALA A 974 -9.95 -27.22 26.48
C ALA A 974 -8.83 -28.09 25.93
N ARG A 975 -7.60 -27.82 26.38
CA ARG A 975 -6.39 -28.56 26.00
C ARG A 975 -5.85 -29.31 27.22
N ASP A 976 -5.57 -30.60 27.03
CA ASP A 976 -4.81 -31.39 28.00
C ASP A 976 -3.35 -30.92 28.00
N ILE A 977 -2.85 -30.46 29.15
CA ILE A 977 -1.48 -29.95 29.33
C ILE A 977 -0.59 -30.90 30.15
N THR A 978 -0.99 -32.17 30.30
CA THR A 978 -0.28 -33.18 31.11
C THR A 978 1.21 -33.29 30.74
N GLU A 979 1.54 -33.32 29.45
CA GLU A 979 2.93 -33.39 28.98
C GLU A 979 3.72 -32.12 29.31
N ARG A 980 3.10 -30.93 29.18
CA ARG A 980 3.73 -29.63 29.50
C ARG A 980 4.10 -29.56 30.98
N VAL A 981 3.19 -29.98 31.86
CA VAL A 981 3.43 -30.01 33.32
C VAL A 981 4.50 -31.04 33.70
N ARG A 982 4.52 -32.22 33.07
CA ARG A 982 5.57 -33.24 33.28
C ARG A 982 6.95 -32.74 32.82
N ALA A 983 7.03 -32.11 31.64
CA ALA A 983 8.28 -31.57 31.09
C ALA A 983 8.84 -30.44 31.95
N ALA A 984 8.00 -29.51 32.42
CA ALA A 984 8.41 -28.44 33.32
C ALA A 984 9.05 -28.98 34.62
N ARG A 985 8.39 -29.96 35.26
CA ARG A 985 8.91 -30.63 36.47
C ARG A 985 10.22 -31.37 36.21
N HIS A 986 10.40 -31.98 35.04
CA HIS A 986 11.65 -32.66 34.70
C HIS A 986 12.82 -31.66 34.56
N THR A 987 12.61 -30.54 33.87
CA THR A 987 13.62 -29.47 33.74
C THR A 987 14.01 -28.87 35.10
N GLU A 988 13.05 -28.67 36.00
CA GLU A 988 13.31 -28.16 37.36
C GLU A 988 14.21 -29.11 38.17
N LEU A 989 13.97 -30.42 38.10
CA LEU A 989 14.81 -31.45 38.74
C LEU A 989 16.24 -31.46 38.16
N MET A 990 16.39 -31.40 36.83
CA MET A 990 17.70 -31.35 36.17
C MET A 990 18.51 -30.09 36.57
N LEU A 991 17.85 -28.93 36.70
CA LEU A 991 18.47 -27.69 37.16
C LEU A 991 18.89 -27.77 38.64
N ALA A 992 18.08 -28.40 39.50
CA ALA A 992 18.44 -28.62 40.90
C ALA A 992 19.69 -29.51 41.03
N GLU A 993 19.77 -30.60 40.24
CA GLU A 993 20.92 -31.49 40.23
C GLU A 993 22.19 -30.82 39.69
N LEU A 994 22.10 -30.09 38.57
CA LEU A 994 23.22 -29.35 38.00
C LEU A 994 23.78 -28.32 39.00
N ASN A 995 22.90 -27.57 39.68
CA ASN A 995 23.31 -26.63 40.72
C ASN A 995 24.01 -27.31 41.90
N HIS A 996 23.61 -28.53 42.27
CA HIS A 996 24.29 -29.32 43.29
C HIS A 996 25.69 -29.75 42.82
N ARG A 997 25.82 -30.25 41.58
CA ARG A 997 27.09 -30.67 40.97
C ARG A 997 28.10 -29.51 40.88
N VAL A 998 27.67 -28.32 40.43
CA VAL A 998 28.53 -27.13 40.33
C VAL A 998 29.07 -26.69 41.70
N LYS A 999 28.25 -26.73 42.76
CA LYS A 999 28.69 -26.42 44.13
C LYS A 999 29.78 -27.37 44.61
N ASN A 1000 29.66 -28.67 44.31
CA ASN A 1000 30.64 -29.68 44.70
C ASN A 1000 32.00 -29.44 44.01
N THR A 1001 32.03 -29.24 42.69
CA THR A 1001 33.30 -28.97 41.97
C THR A 1001 33.98 -27.69 42.45
N LEU A 1002 33.22 -26.62 42.75
CA LEU A 1002 33.78 -25.39 43.31
C LEU A 1002 34.40 -25.60 44.69
N ALA A 1003 33.80 -26.43 45.55
CA ALA A 1003 34.37 -26.78 46.85
C ALA A 1003 35.71 -27.54 46.71
N THR A 1004 35.82 -28.48 45.77
CA THR A 1004 37.08 -29.19 45.47
C THR A 1004 38.18 -28.22 45.01
N VAL A 1005 37.87 -27.29 44.09
CA VAL A 1005 38.84 -26.28 43.63
C VAL A 1005 39.28 -25.34 44.76
N GLN A 1006 38.36 -24.95 45.66
CA GLN A 1006 38.69 -24.17 46.84
C GLN A 1006 39.63 -24.91 47.80
N ALA A 1007 39.42 -26.21 48.03
CA ALA A 1007 40.30 -27.04 48.85
C ALA A 1007 41.71 -27.14 48.24
N ILE A 1008 41.82 -27.39 46.93
CA ILE A 1008 43.11 -27.44 46.21
C ILE A 1008 43.85 -26.09 46.32
N ALA A 1009 43.14 -24.98 46.15
CA ALA A 1009 43.73 -23.64 46.28
C ALA A 1009 44.27 -23.40 47.69
N HIS A 1010 43.43 -23.56 48.72
CA HIS A 1010 43.79 -23.33 50.11
C HIS A 1010 44.99 -24.19 50.55
N GLN A 1011 44.97 -25.48 50.20
CA GLN A 1011 46.01 -26.41 50.62
C GLN A 1011 47.30 -26.26 49.82
N THR A 1012 47.25 -25.75 48.59
CA THR A 1012 48.46 -25.40 47.82
C THR A 1012 49.12 -24.12 48.38
N VAL A 1013 48.34 -23.11 48.83
CA VAL A 1013 48.88 -21.90 49.51
C VAL A 1013 49.67 -22.29 50.77
N VAL A 1014 49.14 -23.19 51.60
CA VAL A 1014 49.74 -23.58 52.89
C VAL A 1014 51.13 -24.26 52.74
N ASN A 1015 51.40 -24.91 51.61
CA ASN A 1015 52.60 -25.73 51.44
C ASN A 1015 53.60 -25.19 50.38
N ALA A 1016 53.26 -24.12 49.66
CA ALA A 1016 54.16 -23.51 48.69
C ALA A 1016 55.21 -22.60 49.37
N PRO A 1017 56.51 -22.70 49.02
CA PRO A 1017 57.55 -21.84 49.60
C PRO A 1017 57.50 -20.39 49.09
N ASP A 1018 56.95 -20.18 47.89
CA ASP A 1018 56.80 -18.87 47.25
C ASP A 1018 55.61 -18.87 46.27
N LEU A 1019 55.32 -17.70 45.69
CA LEU A 1019 54.16 -17.47 44.81
C LEU A 1019 54.28 -18.17 43.44
N GLU A 1020 55.49 -18.37 42.91
CA GLU A 1020 55.67 -18.98 41.60
C GLU A 1020 55.55 -20.52 41.72
N ALA A 1021 56.11 -21.10 42.80
CA ALA A 1021 55.88 -22.48 43.18
C ALA A 1021 54.39 -22.77 43.50
N PHE A 1022 53.69 -21.82 44.12
CA PHE A 1022 52.23 -21.91 44.28
C PHE A 1022 51.52 -21.98 42.92
N LYS A 1023 51.82 -21.05 42.02
CA LYS A 1023 51.21 -20.94 40.69
C LYS A 1023 51.45 -22.18 39.83
N GLU A 1024 52.69 -22.68 39.78
CA GLU A 1024 53.04 -23.91 39.05
C GLU A 1024 52.27 -25.12 39.60
N SER A 1025 52.32 -25.33 40.92
CA SER A 1025 51.69 -26.47 41.57
C SER A 1025 50.15 -26.42 41.55
N PHE A 1026 49.55 -25.23 41.63
CA PHE A 1026 48.11 -25.04 41.56
C PHE A 1026 47.57 -25.28 40.16
N LEU A 1027 48.25 -24.74 39.12
CA LEU A 1027 47.84 -24.94 37.73
C LEU A 1027 47.99 -26.40 37.29
N ALA A 1028 49.05 -27.10 37.69
CA ALA A 1028 49.22 -28.52 37.39
C ALA A 1028 48.04 -29.37 37.92
N ARG A 1029 47.66 -29.17 39.18
CA ARG A 1029 46.51 -29.86 39.82
C ARG A 1029 45.17 -29.52 39.16
N LEU A 1030 44.97 -28.25 38.77
CA LEU A 1030 43.77 -27.82 38.05
C LEU A 1030 43.65 -28.48 36.67
N LEU A 1031 44.78 -28.67 35.97
CA LEU A 1031 44.82 -29.36 34.68
C LEU A 1031 44.52 -30.87 34.85
N ALA A 1032 45.12 -31.55 35.84
CA ALA A 1032 44.81 -32.95 36.14
C ALA A 1032 43.30 -33.17 36.44
N LEU A 1033 42.72 -32.33 37.30
CA LEU A 1033 41.29 -32.34 37.61
C LEU A 1033 40.44 -32.10 36.34
N SER A 1034 40.85 -31.18 35.48
CA SER A 1034 40.20 -30.88 34.19
C SER A 1034 40.25 -32.07 33.23
N HIS A 1035 41.36 -32.80 33.13
CA HIS A 1035 41.46 -33.99 32.29
C HIS A 1035 40.51 -35.10 32.74
N THR A 1036 40.40 -35.34 34.05
CA THR A 1036 39.44 -36.31 34.62
C THR A 1036 38.00 -35.89 34.39
N HIS A 1037 37.68 -34.61 34.58
CA HIS A 1037 36.38 -34.04 34.22
C HIS A 1037 36.03 -34.24 32.74
N ASN A 1038 37.00 -34.11 31.83
CA ASN A 1038 36.80 -34.35 30.40
C ASN A 1038 36.61 -35.83 30.04
N LEU A 1039 37.19 -36.76 30.81
CA LEU A 1039 36.90 -38.19 30.66
C LEU A 1039 35.48 -38.49 31.13
N LEU A 1040 35.10 -38.05 32.33
CA LEU A 1040 33.75 -38.23 32.88
C LEU A 1040 32.66 -37.58 32.00
N ALA A 1041 32.94 -36.42 31.40
CA ALA A 1041 32.00 -35.74 30.53
C ALA A 1041 31.74 -36.46 29.19
N LYS A 1042 32.69 -37.27 28.69
CA LYS A 1042 32.51 -38.05 27.45
C LYS A 1042 31.49 -39.17 27.63
N ASP A 1043 31.57 -39.89 28.74
CA ASP A 1043 30.70 -41.03 29.05
C ASP A 1043 29.51 -40.63 29.95
N ALA A 1044 29.00 -39.41 29.76
CA ALA A 1044 27.82 -38.86 30.45
C ALA A 1044 27.83 -39.00 31.99
N TRP A 1045 29.01 -38.95 32.60
CA TRP A 1045 29.26 -39.17 34.04
C TRP A 1045 28.95 -40.57 34.57
N THR A 1046 28.90 -41.60 33.71
CA THR A 1046 28.72 -43.00 34.15
C THR A 1046 29.98 -43.64 34.73
N GLY A 1047 31.17 -43.12 34.41
CA GLY A 1047 32.45 -43.54 34.97
C GLY A 1047 33.64 -43.05 34.13
N ALA A 1048 34.86 -43.41 34.54
CA ALA A 1048 36.06 -43.23 33.73
C ALA A 1048 37.02 -44.43 33.86
N PRO A 1049 37.63 -44.92 32.77
CA PRO A 1049 38.52 -46.07 32.81
C PRO A 1049 39.83 -45.76 33.54
N LEU A 1050 40.17 -46.59 34.54
CA LEU A 1050 41.39 -46.42 35.37
C LEU A 1050 42.66 -46.37 34.51
N SER A 1051 42.75 -47.23 33.48
CA SER A 1051 43.86 -47.21 32.52
C SER A 1051 43.95 -45.89 31.75
N GLY A 1052 42.83 -45.23 31.46
CA GLY A 1052 42.80 -43.90 30.84
C GLY A 1052 43.32 -42.80 31.76
N ILE A 1053 42.97 -42.87 33.05
CA ILE A 1053 43.46 -41.94 34.08
C ILE A 1053 44.98 -42.09 34.27
N ILE A 1054 45.46 -43.32 34.53
CA ILE A 1054 46.90 -43.59 34.73
C ILE A 1054 47.72 -43.17 33.49
N ASN A 1055 47.23 -43.48 32.28
CA ASN A 1055 47.89 -43.08 31.04
C ASN A 1055 48.00 -41.57 30.88
N ASN A 1056 46.98 -40.81 31.27
CA ASN A 1056 46.98 -39.35 31.14
C ASN A 1056 47.99 -38.69 32.09
N GLU A 1057 48.09 -39.15 33.34
CA GLU A 1057 49.04 -38.59 34.32
C GLU A 1057 50.50 -38.97 34.01
N LEU A 1058 50.75 -40.15 33.45
CA LEU A 1058 52.11 -40.60 33.10
C LEU A 1058 52.57 -40.23 31.69
N ALA A 1059 51.68 -39.70 30.84
CA ALA A 1059 52.00 -39.28 29.47
C ALA A 1059 53.24 -38.36 29.35
N PRO A 1060 53.48 -37.36 30.24
CA PRO A 1060 54.65 -36.47 30.14
C PRO A 1060 56.01 -37.15 30.30
N TYR A 1061 56.04 -38.37 30.84
CA TYR A 1061 57.28 -39.09 31.18
C TYR A 1061 57.60 -40.26 30.24
N ARG A 1062 56.72 -40.55 29.29
CA ARG A 1062 56.86 -41.62 28.29
C ARG A 1062 57.66 -41.14 27.07
N GLN A 1063 58.38 -42.08 26.46
CA GLN A 1063 59.11 -41.88 25.21
C GLN A 1063 58.30 -42.33 23.99
N ASP A 1064 57.42 -43.32 24.15
CA ASP A 1064 56.46 -43.75 23.13
C ASP A 1064 55.15 -42.94 23.24
N THR A 1065 54.54 -42.62 22.09
CA THR A 1065 53.27 -41.91 21.98
C THR A 1065 52.05 -42.83 21.93
N ASP A 1066 52.22 -44.16 21.74
CA ASP A 1066 51.10 -45.10 21.91
C ASP A 1066 50.86 -45.40 23.39
N ALA A 1067 49.73 -44.89 23.91
CA ALA A 1067 49.28 -45.11 25.28
C ALA A 1067 49.13 -46.61 25.65
N ARG A 1068 48.98 -47.51 24.68
CA ARG A 1068 48.76 -48.95 24.90
C ARG A 1068 50.04 -49.79 25.01
N VAL A 1069 51.21 -49.23 24.69
CA VAL A 1069 52.48 -49.97 24.67
C VAL A 1069 53.31 -49.66 25.91
N ASN A 1070 53.77 -50.70 26.62
CA ASN A 1070 54.66 -50.54 27.77
C ASN A 1070 56.01 -49.96 27.32
N ASP A 1071 56.40 -48.85 27.93
CA ASP A 1071 57.60 -48.08 27.61
C ASP A 1071 58.81 -48.60 28.42
N ALA A 1072 60.01 -48.24 27.99
CA ALA A 1072 61.26 -48.48 28.70
C ALA A 1072 61.29 -47.81 30.10
N ARG A 1073 60.45 -46.79 30.34
CA ARG A 1073 60.37 -46.05 31.62
C ARG A 1073 59.05 -46.20 32.38
N VAL A 1074 57.98 -46.63 31.72
CA VAL A 1074 56.64 -46.77 32.33
C VAL A 1074 56.01 -48.10 31.93
N ARG A 1075 55.72 -48.95 32.93
CA ARG A 1075 55.06 -50.24 32.75
C ARG A 1075 53.71 -50.25 33.45
N LEU A 1076 52.66 -50.51 32.69
CA LEU A 1076 51.28 -50.61 33.16
C LEU A 1076 50.80 -52.05 32.98
N GLN A 1077 50.15 -52.62 33.99
CA GLN A 1077 49.57 -53.96 33.93
C GLN A 1077 48.39 -54.10 34.88
N GLY A 1078 47.18 -54.28 34.34
CA GLY A 1078 46.01 -54.58 35.14
C GLY A 1078 44.74 -54.76 34.32
N ASP A 1079 43.66 -55.06 35.02
CA ASP A 1079 42.36 -55.40 34.46
C ASP A 1079 41.65 -54.17 33.85
N GLU A 1080 40.77 -54.36 32.86
CA GLU A 1080 39.91 -53.27 32.38
C GLU A 1080 38.85 -52.93 33.45
N LEU A 1081 39.02 -51.77 34.10
CA LEU A 1081 38.18 -51.30 35.19
C LEU A 1081 37.68 -49.88 34.92
N ASN A 1082 36.36 -49.70 35.00
CA ASN A 1082 35.71 -48.39 34.94
C ASN A 1082 35.39 -47.92 36.37
N LEU A 1083 35.85 -46.73 36.73
CA LEU A 1083 35.68 -46.16 38.07
C LEU A 1083 34.49 -45.22 38.12
N GLN A 1084 33.75 -45.23 39.23
CA GLN A 1084 32.68 -44.26 39.47
C GLN A 1084 33.26 -42.83 39.58
N PRO A 1085 32.50 -41.76 39.27
CA PRO A 1085 33.01 -40.40 39.23
C PRO A 1085 33.80 -39.96 40.48
N LYS A 1086 33.36 -40.38 41.67
CA LYS A 1086 34.05 -40.09 42.94
C LYS A 1086 35.43 -40.77 43.02
N GLN A 1087 35.50 -42.06 42.70
CA GLN A 1087 36.73 -42.84 42.66
C GLN A 1087 37.70 -42.32 41.60
N ALA A 1088 37.19 -41.99 40.40
CA ALA A 1088 37.98 -41.45 39.30
C ALA A 1088 38.68 -40.13 39.67
N LEU A 1089 37.96 -39.20 40.31
CA LEU A 1089 38.53 -37.91 40.74
C LEU A 1089 39.59 -38.06 41.83
N ALA A 1090 39.29 -38.83 42.89
CA ALA A 1090 40.22 -39.05 44.00
C ALA A 1090 41.51 -39.77 43.55
N LEU A 1091 41.37 -40.85 42.76
CA LEU A 1091 42.52 -41.62 42.27
C LEU A 1091 43.33 -40.84 41.23
N SER A 1092 42.71 -40.03 40.36
CA SER A 1092 43.46 -39.17 39.43
C SER A 1092 44.38 -38.20 40.18
N MET A 1093 43.88 -37.52 41.22
CA MET A 1093 44.71 -36.60 41.98
C MET A 1093 45.83 -37.31 42.75
N ALA A 1094 45.59 -38.51 43.30
CA ALA A 1094 46.63 -39.30 43.95
C ALA A 1094 47.72 -39.78 42.97
N LEU A 1095 47.31 -40.26 41.79
CA LEU A 1095 48.21 -40.66 40.71
C LEU A 1095 49.01 -39.48 40.14
N HIS A 1096 48.41 -38.29 40.05
CA HIS A 1096 49.09 -37.05 39.65
C HIS A 1096 50.23 -36.68 40.61
N GLU A 1097 49.98 -36.74 41.93
CA GLU A 1097 51.00 -36.46 42.94
C GLU A 1097 52.09 -37.55 42.94
N LEU A 1098 51.75 -38.84 42.77
CA LEU A 1098 52.72 -39.93 42.61
C LEU A 1098 53.62 -39.71 41.38
N ALA A 1099 53.04 -39.44 40.21
CA ALA A 1099 53.79 -39.16 38.98
C ALA A 1099 54.70 -37.92 39.13
N THR A 1100 54.20 -36.86 39.75
CA THR A 1100 54.96 -35.64 40.02
C THR A 1100 56.12 -35.89 40.99
N ASN A 1101 55.92 -36.68 42.04
CA ASN A 1101 56.97 -37.05 42.99
C ASN A 1101 58.04 -37.93 42.34
N ALA A 1102 57.63 -38.92 41.54
CA ALA A 1102 58.53 -39.75 40.75
C ALA A 1102 59.40 -38.90 39.80
N GLY A 1103 58.81 -37.89 39.15
CA GLY A 1103 59.50 -36.96 38.26
C GLY A 1103 60.45 -35.98 38.96
N LYS A 1104 60.10 -35.48 40.14
CA LYS A 1104 60.90 -34.46 40.88
C LYS A 1104 61.96 -35.06 41.80
N TYR A 1105 61.68 -36.21 42.42
CA TYR A 1105 62.51 -36.78 43.49
C TYR A 1105 62.78 -38.28 43.35
N GLY A 1106 61.91 -39.01 42.65
CA GLY A 1106 61.98 -40.47 42.50
C GLY A 1106 62.63 -40.93 41.19
N SER A 1107 62.19 -42.09 40.72
CA SER A 1107 62.75 -42.81 39.56
C SER A 1107 62.69 -42.03 38.24
N LEU A 1108 61.59 -41.33 37.95
CA LEU A 1108 61.43 -40.60 36.69
C LEU A 1108 62.32 -39.34 36.60
N SER A 1109 62.98 -38.94 37.68
CA SER A 1109 64.03 -37.90 37.66
C SER A 1109 65.33 -38.35 36.97
N THR A 1110 65.59 -39.66 36.84
CA THR A 1110 66.80 -40.20 36.19
C THR A 1110 66.50 -40.80 34.81
N PRO A 1111 67.43 -40.76 33.84
CA PRO A 1111 67.21 -41.35 32.51
C PRO A 1111 67.00 -42.88 32.51
N VAL A 1112 67.44 -43.57 33.56
CA VAL A 1112 67.39 -45.05 33.69
C VAL A 1112 66.29 -45.55 34.63
N GLY A 1113 65.64 -44.66 35.38
CA GLY A 1113 64.58 -45.03 36.31
C GLY A 1113 63.27 -45.42 35.63
N GLN A 1114 62.54 -46.33 36.27
CA GLN A 1114 61.32 -46.93 35.77
C GLN A 1114 60.22 -46.93 36.84
N VAL A 1115 59.00 -46.58 36.43
CA VAL A 1115 57.77 -46.75 37.23
C VAL A 1115 57.01 -47.96 36.69
N THR A 1116 56.60 -48.83 37.59
CA THR A 1116 55.65 -49.91 37.31
C THR A 1116 54.36 -49.67 38.11
N VAL A 1117 53.22 -49.59 37.42
CA VAL A 1117 51.90 -49.51 38.04
C VAL A 1117 51.14 -50.79 37.71
N THR A 1118 50.84 -51.59 38.73
CA THR A 1118 50.01 -52.78 38.60
C THR A 1118 48.68 -52.58 39.30
N TRP A 1119 47.59 -53.12 38.76
CA TRP A 1119 46.31 -53.13 39.46
C TRP A 1119 45.50 -54.39 39.16
N THR A 1120 44.69 -54.82 40.12
CA THR A 1120 43.79 -55.96 39.94
C THR A 1120 42.59 -55.86 40.87
N THR A 1121 41.48 -56.48 40.49
CA THR A 1121 40.30 -56.57 41.37
C THR A 1121 40.37 -57.80 42.29
N ARG A 1122 39.94 -57.63 43.54
CA ARG A 1122 39.91 -58.69 44.56
C ARG A 1122 38.58 -58.64 45.31
N ILE A 1123 38.18 -59.76 45.91
CA ILE A 1123 36.98 -59.79 46.78
C ILE A 1123 37.44 -59.82 48.23
N ARG A 1124 37.06 -58.80 49.00
CA ARG A 1124 37.30 -58.65 50.44
C ARG A 1124 35.99 -58.26 51.11
N ASP A 1125 35.62 -58.99 52.17
CA ASP A 1125 34.38 -58.76 52.94
C ASP A 1125 33.10 -58.69 52.09
N GLN A 1126 32.98 -59.61 51.12
CA GLN A 1126 31.90 -59.70 50.12
C GLN A 1126 31.76 -58.51 49.15
N ARG A 1127 32.65 -57.52 49.20
CA ARG A 1127 32.72 -56.41 48.23
C ARG A 1127 33.85 -56.64 47.24
N LEU A 1128 33.73 -56.03 46.06
CA LEU A 1128 34.83 -55.92 45.12
C LEU A 1128 35.75 -54.78 45.57
N TRP A 1129 37.07 -54.99 45.50
CA TRP A 1129 38.10 -54.01 45.86
C TRP A 1129 39.09 -53.88 44.71
N LEU A 1130 39.59 -52.67 44.51
CA LEU A 1130 40.70 -52.35 43.63
C LEU A 1130 41.99 -52.32 44.45
N TYR A 1131 42.88 -53.27 44.19
CA TYR A 1131 44.25 -53.23 44.68
C TYR A 1131 45.16 -52.66 43.58
N LEU A 1132 45.72 -51.47 43.78
CA LEU A 1132 46.68 -50.81 42.90
C LEU A 1132 48.04 -50.70 43.61
N ALA A 1133 49.13 -51.06 42.94
CA ALA A 1133 50.49 -50.93 43.44
C ALA A 1133 51.36 -50.14 42.45
N TRP A 1134 51.96 -49.07 42.97
CA TRP A 1134 52.97 -48.24 42.31
C TRP A 1134 54.36 -48.62 42.85
N THR A 1135 55.28 -48.93 41.95
CA THR A 1135 56.64 -49.36 42.30
C THR A 1135 57.66 -48.62 41.46
N GLU A 1136 58.60 -47.94 42.12
CA GLU A 1136 59.70 -47.21 41.48
C GLU A 1136 61.01 -47.99 41.57
N THR A 1137 61.80 -47.96 40.50
CA THR A 1137 63.11 -48.63 40.43
C THR A 1137 64.10 -47.83 39.59
N GLY A 1138 65.41 -48.04 39.79
CA GLY A 1138 66.46 -47.34 39.01
C GLY A 1138 66.56 -45.83 39.27
N GLY A 1139 65.90 -45.34 40.32
CA GLY A 1139 65.96 -43.95 40.77
C GLY A 1139 67.20 -43.64 41.64
N PRO A 1140 67.28 -42.41 42.18
CA PRO A 1140 68.22 -42.10 43.25
C PRO A 1140 67.88 -42.90 44.52
N ALA A 1141 68.84 -43.03 45.43
CA ALA A 1141 68.61 -43.67 46.71
C ALA A 1141 67.55 -42.88 47.51
N VAL A 1142 66.45 -43.54 47.87
CA VAL A 1142 65.32 -42.90 48.56
C VAL A 1142 65.57 -42.87 50.07
N GLU A 1143 65.40 -41.71 50.68
CA GLU A 1143 65.34 -41.53 52.14
C GLU A 1143 63.90 -41.21 52.58
N PRO A 1144 63.45 -41.67 53.77
CA PRO A 1144 62.13 -41.33 54.29
C PRO A 1144 61.95 -39.80 54.44
N PRO A 1145 60.83 -39.21 53.96
CA PRO A 1145 60.66 -37.77 53.94
C PRO A 1145 60.54 -37.17 55.35
N THR A 1146 61.37 -36.17 55.66
CA THR A 1146 61.39 -35.47 56.96
C THR A 1146 60.22 -34.51 57.16
N ARG A 1147 59.39 -34.27 56.13
CA ARG A 1147 58.19 -33.42 56.17
C ARG A 1147 57.07 -34.06 55.34
N ARG A 1148 55.85 -34.11 55.89
CA ARG A 1148 54.64 -34.53 55.16
C ARG A 1148 54.06 -33.36 54.35
N GLY A 1149 54.37 -33.33 53.06
CA GLY A 1149 53.82 -32.35 52.10
C GLY A 1149 52.34 -32.57 51.78
N PHE A 1150 51.83 -31.82 50.80
CA PHE A 1150 50.45 -31.99 50.30
C PHE A 1150 50.23 -33.38 49.70
N GLY A 1151 51.07 -33.79 48.74
CA GLY A 1151 50.91 -35.06 48.02
C GLY A 1151 50.88 -36.27 48.97
N SER A 1152 51.79 -36.32 49.95
CA SER A 1152 51.78 -37.36 50.99
C SER A 1152 50.46 -37.41 51.75
N ARG A 1153 49.90 -36.26 52.18
CA ARG A 1153 48.61 -36.23 52.88
C ARG A 1153 47.42 -36.54 51.97
N LEU A 1154 47.45 -36.13 50.71
CA LEU A 1154 46.42 -36.49 49.74
C LEU A 1154 46.37 -38.01 49.52
N ILE A 1155 47.53 -38.65 49.40
CA ILE A 1155 47.68 -40.10 49.19
C ILE A 1155 47.37 -40.89 50.49
N GLU A 1156 47.98 -40.52 51.62
CA GLU A 1156 47.91 -41.27 52.89
C GLU A 1156 46.66 -40.97 53.74
N GLU A 1157 46.02 -39.81 53.56
CA GLU A 1157 44.85 -39.38 54.36
C GLU A 1157 43.63 -39.10 53.47
N GLY A 1158 43.83 -38.48 52.30
CA GLY A 1158 42.74 -38.08 51.39
C GLY A 1158 42.06 -39.27 50.68
N VAL A 1159 42.82 -40.18 50.08
CA VAL A 1159 42.27 -41.37 49.40
C VAL A 1159 41.52 -42.29 50.39
N PRO A 1160 42.06 -42.63 51.58
CA PRO A 1160 41.30 -43.33 52.63
C PRO A 1160 40.01 -42.60 53.04
N TYR A 1161 40.06 -41.28 53.26
CA TYR A 1161 38.90 -40.50 53.70
C TYR A 1161 37.79 -40.41 52.65
N GLU A 1162 38.13 -40.24 51.37
CA GLU A 1162 37.12 -40.13 50.33
C GLU A 1162 36.60 -41.51 49.87
N LEU A 1163 37.42 -42.55 49.84
CA LEU A 1163 37.08 -43.84 49.23
C LEU A 1163 36.89 -45.00 50.23
N ASP A 1164 37.02 -44.78 51.55
CA ASP A 1164 36.87 -45.81 52.59
C ASP A 1164 37.84 -47.00 52.40
N GLY A 1165 39.09 -46.69 52.03
CA GLY A 1165 40.14 -47.66 51.71
C GLY A 1165 41.44 -47.50 52.50
N GLU A 1166 42.40 -48.38 52.22
CA GLU A 1166 43.70 -48.46 52.90
C GLU A 1166 44.82 -48.03 51.93
N VAL A 1167 45.79 -47.25 52.40
CA VAL A 1167 46.97 -46.84 51.61
C VAL A 1167 48.25 -47.10 52.40
N THR A 1168 49.21 -47.78 51.78
CA THR A 1168 50.56 -47.97 52.33
C THR A 1168 51.58 -47.24 51.47
N HIS A 1169 52.53 -46.55 52.11
CA HIS A 1169 53.52 -45.73 51.42
C HIS A 1169 54.90 -45.97 52.04
N GLU A 1170 55.74 -46.69 51.32
CA GLU A 1170 57.05 -47.16 51.76
C GLU A 1170 58.18 -46.54 50.96
N PHE A 1171 59.28 -46.24 51.65
CA PHE A 1171 60.46 -45.56 51.11
C PHE A 1171 61.73 -46.42 51.24
N PRO A 1172 61.79 -47.65 50.69
CA PRO A 1172 63.03 -48.43 50.68
C PRO A 1172 64.06 -47.76 49.76
N SER A 1173 65.35 -47.90 50.08
CA SER A 1173 66.44 -47.20 49.38
C SER A 1173 66.56 -47.52 47.88
N SER A 1174 65.87 -48.55 47.39
CA SER A 1174 65.79 -48.93 45.98
C SER A 1174 64.77 -48.15 45.14
N GLY A 1175 63.83 -47.42 45.78
CA GLY A 1175 62.72 -46.72 45.12
C GLY A 1175 61.44 -46.73 45.97
N VAL A 1176 60.52 -45.79 45.71
CA VAL A 1176 59.23 -45.69 46.41
C VAL A 1176 58.30 -46.85 46.05
N ILE A 1177 57.57 -47.37 47.04
CA ILE A 1177 56.46 -48.31 46.84
C ILE A 1177 55.22 -47.71 47.48
N CYS A 1178 54.13 -47.60 46.73
CA CYS A 1178 52.83 -47.18 47.26
C CYS A 1178 51.76 -48.19 46.85
N THR A 1179 50.95 -48.67 47.80
CA THR A 1179 49.78 -49.51 47.50
C THR A 1179 48.50 -48.81 47.96
N ILE A 1180 47.47 -48.88 47.14
CA ILE A 1180 46.15 -48.29 47.35
C ILE A 1180 45.14 -49.43 47.19
N ASP A 1181 44.45 -49.79 48.27
CA ASP A 1181 43.42 -50.83 48.31
C ASP A 1181 42.08 -50.17 48.67
N VAL A 1182 41.18 -50.02 47.69
CA VAL A 1182 39.93 -49.26 47.85
C VAL A 1182 38.70 -50.07 47.42
N PRO A 1183 37.57 -49.98 48.14
CA PRO A 1183 36.34 -50.64 47.74
C PRO A 1183 35.79 -50.07 46.42
N LEU A 1184 35.27 -50.98 45.60
CA LEU A 1184 34.49 -50.69 44.41
C LEU A 1184 33.01 -50.87 44.75
N ASP A 1185 32.30 -49.75 44.92
CA ASP A 1185 30.85 -49.75 45.11
C ASP A 1185 30.15 -50.52 43.98
N GLU A 1186 29.11 -51.29 44.31
CA GLU A 1186 28.42 -52.17 43.36
C GLU A 1186 27.94 -51.40 42.12
N VAL A 1187 28.27 -51.92 40.94
CA VAL A 1187 27.65 -51.50 39.69
C VAL A 1187 26.19 -51.91 39.76
N THR A 1188 25.30 -50.95 40.00
CA THR A 1188 23.88 -51.11 39.69
C THR A 1188 23.75 -51.32 38.17
N SER A 1189 23.39 -52.55 37.81
CA SER A 1189 23.13 -53.05 36.45
C SER A 1189 21.98 -52.33 35.74
#